data_AF-A0A8S9YXF5-F1
#
_entry.id   AF-A0A8S9YXF5-F1
#
_cell.length_a   1.000
_cell.length_b   1.000
_cell.length_c   1.000
_cell.angle_alpha   90.00
_cell.angle_beta   90.00
_cell.angle_gamma   90.00
#
_symmetry.space_group_name_H-M   'P 1'
#
loop_
_entity.id
_entity.type
_entity.pdbx_description
1 polymer ?
#
loop_
_entity_poly.entity_id
_entity_poly.type
_entity_poly.pdbx_seq_one_letter_code
_entity_poly.pdbx_strand_id
1 'polypeptide(L)'
;MTLWLGYFAGSLRSTMVDVVPDPSNVHVADSEGSQPSKKKEKKKPVKKEVKPTKDELKEKKVSKQLAKIKEEVARRRAEEERLLREAEEEERRLEEERKKQEEIEARERELRERKKQKEKERKQRLKEEGKLMSDKQKEDRRKIIELMHSRGIDVPDGKAEAERKPQHTKPKKRNTQTRKPETNGDALPEAPEKVEEVAEEPLTSWELLASALDDVTEDDQFDKGSDSKVTLDAACLHEPIRSEAVEPFSHSEVVLSEEEKERLIDAAKKRIKERHEQCEANRSEQILRAGVICVLGHVDTGKTKILDKLRNTNVQDREAGGITQQIGATNVPLLNIKTSTTMWHESFSNLRVRGSSLCDLAILVVDLMHGLEEQTKESIRILRSRKTPFIVALNKIDRLYGWKSNPNVDVQTTLKSQEVMTRNDFDDHFKQVVQDFAMMNINVKLFYDNPNPDEFVSMVPTSAHTGDGMGDLLAALCMRLQNKLSKRLAFSEELHASVMEVKELHGLGTTIDVIIVNGRIREGDTIVLAGQEGPIATQVRGLLQPAPMSELRVKGTYQHMKEIQGAQGVKLIAKDLEKALAGLPLYVATDLGEELFYKEEVCRGLSDALKAISVAPLGVYVVASTLGSLESLLVYLKSVDIPYSGISIGTVHKKDVMKSSVMVEREPKWAVILAFDVKVDKDAQKLAAELKVKIFTSEIIYRLQTQMEEYIDDLKRGNRQKHRDLAIYPCKLRILPDMVFNKRAPIVVGVHVEAGVVRERTPLCVPSKDCIHLGRVYSIESNHKPVEEARTGQEVCIRIDPLDGETPKLYGRHFDHNDLLVSKISRESIDVMKEHFRSDLNKEDWRLMVELKKLLDIF
;
A
#
# COMPACT_ATOMS: atom_id res chain seq x y z
N MET A 1 -7.02 16.96 -1.93
CA MET A 1 -8.01 17.19 -3.00
C MET A 1 -8.03 18.64 -3.33
N THR A 2 -8.03 18.98 -4.61
CA THR A 2 -8.36 20.33 -5.07
C THR A 2 -9.84 20.61 -4.95
N LEU A 3 -10.21 21.51 -4.03
CA LEU A 3 -11.47 22.23 -4.05
C LEU A 3 -11.26 23.55 -4.81
N TRP A 4 -12.17 23.90 -5.74
CA TRP A 4 -12.18 25.17 -6.45
C TRP A 4 -13.36 26.05 -6.01
N LEU A 5 -13.15 27.36 -5.87
CA LEU A 5 -14.16 28.37 -5.51
C LEU A 5 -14.22 29.46 -6.60
N GLY A 6 -15.30 29.54 -7.38
CA GLY A 6 -15.45 30.55 -8.45
C GLY A 6 -15.99 31.91 -7.95
N TYR A 7 -15.78 33.00 -8.72
CA TYR A 7 -16.40 34.31 -8.49
C TYR A 7 -16.61 35.10 -9.80
N PHE A 8 -17.50 36.10 -9.79
CA PHE A 8 -17.59 37.17 -10.80
C PHE A 8 -17.75 38.53 -10.09
N ALA A 9 -17.35 39.62 -10.75
CA ALA A 9 -17.18 40.95 -10.16
C ALA A 9 -18.51 41.70 -9.89
N GLY A 10 -18.51 42.58 -8.88
CA GLY A 10 -19.63 43.49 -8.63
C GLY A 10 -19.67 44.08 -7.21
N SER A 11 -19.31 45.37 -7.11
CA SER A 11 -19.50 46.31 -5.97
C SER A 11 -20.29 45.85 -4.74
N LEU A 12 -19.60 45.66 -3.60
CA LEU A 12 -20.17 45.69 -2.24
C LEU A 12 -19.15 46.28 -1.24
N ARG A 13 -18.92 47.61 -1.33
CA ARG A 13 -18.19 48.41 -0.31
C ARG A 13 -19.12 49.48 0.28
N SER A 14 -20.03 49.08 1.16
CA SER A 14 -20.69 49.98 2.11
C SER A 14 -21.41 49.20 3.21
N THR A 15 -21.84 49.90 4.25
CA THR A 15 -22.76 49.48 5.33
C THR A 15 -22.43 48.18 6.07
N MET A 16 -21.77 48.32 7.22
CA MET A 16 -22.39 48.00 8.52
C MET A 16 -21.79 48.90 9.60
N VAL A 17 -22.61 49.27 10.60
CA VAL A 17 -22.29 50.20 11.70
C VAL A 17 -22.86 49.60 12.99
N ASP A 18 -22.22 49.88 14.11
CA ASP A 18 -22.46 49.27 15.42
C ASP A 18 -23.88 49.49 15.98
N VAL A 19 -24.42 48.45 16.64
CA VAL A 19 -25.43 48.61 17.70
C VAL A 19 -25.16 47.59 18.82
N VAL A 20 -25.00 48.08 20.05
CA VAL A 20 -25.04 47.34 21.31
C VAL A 20 -25.86 48.16 22.31
N PRO A 21 -26.75 47.52 23.10
CA PRO A 21 -26.90 47.96 24.49
C PRO A 21 -27.04 46.83 25.53
N ASP A 22 -26.83 47.23 26.78
CA ASP A 22 -26.64 46.46 28.02
C ASP A 22 -27.86 45.72 28.65
N PRO A 23 -27.63 44.86 29.67
CA PRO A 23 -28.67 44.09 30.38
C PRO A 23 -29.21 44.76 31.68
N SER A 24 -30.30 44.23 32.26
CA SER A 24 -30.71 44.58 33.65
C SER A 24 -31.55 43.51 34.40
N ASN A 25 -31.45 43.55 35.73
CA ASN A 25 -31.90 42.62 36.79
C ASN A 25 -33.40 42.27 36.91
N VAL A 26 -33.69 41.13 37.58
CA VAL A 26 -34.69 41.00 38.67
C VAL A 26 -34.10 40.14 39.82
N HIS A 27 -34.60 40.27 41.06
CA HIS A 27 -33.98 39.81 42.33
C HIS A 27 -34.70 38.65 43.08
N VAL A 28 -33.89 37.77 43.71
CA VAL A 28 -33.87 37.30 45.15
C VAL A 28 -35.10 36.68 45.85
N ALA A 29 -34.85 35.57 46.59
CA ALA A 29 -35.44 35.21 47.91
C ALA A 29 -34.54 34.18 48.66
N ASP A 30 -34.47 34.20 50.01
CA ASP A 30 -33.42 33.53 50.84
C ASP A 30 -33.92 32.61 52.00
N SER A 31 -33.07 31.69 52.52
CA SER A 31 -32.93 31.15 53.93
C SER A 31 -32.06 29.85 53.96
N GLU A 32 -31.12 29.50 54.89
CA GLU A 32 -31.05 29.39 56.38
C GLU A 32 -31.80 28.17 56.99
N GLY A 33 -31.32 27.35 57.95
CA GLY A 33 -30.04 27.21 58.73
C GLY A 33 -30.23 26.35 60.02
N SER A 34 -29.26 25.75 60.74
CA SER A 34 -27.81 25.50 60.54
C SER A 34 -27.29 24.18 61.22
N GLN A 35 -26.86 24.17 62.52
CA GLN A 35 -26.37 22.97 63.29
C GLN A 35 -26.60 23.15 64.85
N PRO A 36 -25.89 22.50 65.82
CA PRO A 36 -25.41 21.10 66.07
C PRO A 36 -25.76 20.56 67.50
N SER A 37 -25.35 19.33 67.90
CA SER A 37 -24.93 19.01 69.31
C SER A 37 -24.17 17.66 69.49
N LYS A 38 -23.60 17.38 70.69
CA LYS A 38 -22.67 16.26 71.03
C LYS A 38 -22.98 15.58 72.39
N LYS A 39 -22.59 14.29 72.57
CA LYS A 39 -22.22 13.58 73.85
C LYS A 39 -22.07 12.05 73.60
N LYS A 40 -21.31 11.22 74.36
CA LYS A 40 -20.17 11.39 75.30
C LYS A 40 -19.49 10.02 75.54
N GLU A 41 -18.42 9.99 76.35
CA GLU A 41 -17.67 8.78 76.78
C GLU A 41 -18.06 8.31 78.22
N LYS A 42 -17.48 7.29 78.91
CA LYS A 42 -16.22 6.50 78.76
C LYS A 42 -16.24 5.23 79.70
N LYS A 43 -15.22 4.35 79.57
CA LYS A 43 -14.67 3.33 80.55
C LYS A 43 -15.03 1.83 80.42
N LYS A 44 -14.00 1.02 80.75
CA LYS A 44 -13.88 -0.41 81.17
C LYS A 44 -13.37 -0.39 82.64
N PRO A 45 -13.38 -1.46 83.50
CA PRO A 45 -12.56 -2.68 83.32
C PRO A 45 -12.92 -3.99 84.10
N VAL A 46 -12.02 -4.99 84.00
CA VAL A 46 -11.78 -6.21 84.83
C VAL A 46 -12.72 -7.44 84.75
N LYS A 47 -12.25 -8.41 83.94
CA LYS A 47 -12.17 -9.89 84.11
C LYS A 47 -12.87 -10.60 85.29
N LYS A 48 -13.42 -11.79 84.97
CA LYS A 48 -12.95 -13.06 85.55
C LYS A 48 -12.69 -14.13 84.47
N GLU A 49 -12.03 -15.21 84.88
CA GLU A 49 -11.67 -16.43 84.12
C GLU A 49 -12.81 -16.98 83.22
N VAL A 50 -12.56 -17.65 82.08
CA VAL A 50 -11.62 -18.77 81.84
C VAL A 50 -10.60 -18.51 80.72
N LYS A 51 -9.42 -19.15 80.79
CA LYS A 51 -8.41 -19.18 79.70
C LYS A 51 -8.77 -20.29 78.69
N PRO A 52 -8.94 -20.00 77.38
CA PRO A 52 -8.69 -21.01 76.35
C PRO A 52 -7.21 -21.43 76.40
N THR A 53 -6.91 -22.66 75.99
CA THR A 53 -5.52 -23.12 75.89
C THR A 53 -4.73 -22.34 74.84
N LYS A 54 -3.39 -22.38 74.93
CA LYS A 54 -2.49 -21.70 73.98
C LYS A 54 -2.61 -22.25 72.56
N ASP A 55 -3.22 -23.43 72.42
CA ASP A 55 -3.28 -24.19 71.18
C ASP A 55 -4.68 -24.11 70.55
N GLU A 56 -5.77 -24.12 71.32
CA GLU A 56 -7.11 -23.76 70.79
C GLU A 56 -7.15 -22.37 70.13
N LEU A 57 -6.41 -21.41 70.67
CA LEU A 57 -6.27 -20.06 70.11
C LEU A 57 -5.37 -19.98 68.86
N LYS A 58 -4.58 -21.03 68.59
CA LYS A 58 -3.89 -21.23 67.30
C LYS A 58 -4.81 -21.97 66.34
N GLU A 59 -5.41 -23.09 66.73
CA GLU A 59 -6.30 -23.89 65.89
C GLU A 59 -7.48 -23.07 65.35
N LYS A 60 -8.15 -22.26 66.19
CA LYS A 60 -9.25 -21.38 65.77
C LYS A 60 -8.80 -20.18 64.90
N LYS A 61 -7.49 -19.93 64.76
CA LYS A 61 -6.93 -19.00 63.77
C LYS A 61 -6.52 -19.73 62.49
N VAL A 62 -5.81 -20.84 62.62
CA VAL A 62 -5.35 -21.71 61.52
C VAL A 62 -6.54 -22.23 60.71
N SER A 63 -7.60 -22.73 61.36
CA SER A 63 -8.82 -23.19 60.68
C SER A 63 -9.56 -22.06 59.95
N LYS A 64 -9.53 -20.84 60.50
CA LYS A 64 -10.18 -19.66 59.89
C LYS A 64 -9.36 -19.05 58.73
N GLN A 65 -8.05 -19.28 58.70
CA GLN A 65 -7.21 -18.99 57.53
C GLN A 65 -7.36 -20.08 56.46
N LEU A 66 -7.36 -21.36 56.84
CA LEU A 66 -7.63 -22.50 55.94
C LEU A 66 -9.02 -22.43 55.30
N ALA A 67 -10.03 -21.96 56.03
CA ALA A 67 -11.38 -21.72 55.48
C ALA A 67 -11.34 -20.69 54.34
N LYS A 68 -10.71 -19.53 54.55
CA LYS A 68 -10.55 -18.50 53.51
C LYS A 68 -9.75 -18.98 52.31
N ILE A 69 -8.67 -19.72 52.52
CA ILE A 69 -7.85 -20.28 51.42
C ILE A 69 -8.67 -21.30 50.62
N LYS A 70 -9.48 -22.15 51.28
CA LYS A 70 -10.40 -23.08 50.58
C LYS A 70 -11.50 -22.35 49.81
N GLU A 71 -12.06 -21.29 50.38
CA GLU A 71 -13.08 -20.43 49.76
C GLU A 71 -12.53 -19.71 48.50
N GLU A 72 -11.31 -19.18 48.58
CA GLU A 72 -10.65 -18.47 47.48
C GLU A 72 -10.16 -19.41 46.37
N VAL A 73 -9.66 -20.61 46.72
CA VAL A 73 -9.36 -21.68 45.74
C VAL A 73 -10.63 -22.23 45.09
N ALA A 74 -11.74 -22.34 45.84
CA ALA A 74 -13.03 -22.73 45.27
C ALA A 74 -13.58 -21.67 44.30
N ARG A 75 -13.43 -20.37 44.63
CA ARG A 75 -13.85 -19.28 43.73
C ARG A 75 -13.02 -19.27 42.45
N ARG A 76 -11.68 -19.42 42.54
CA ARG A 76 -10.82 -19.52 41.34
C ARG A 76 -11.19 -20.69 40.45
N ARG A 77 -11.43 -21.88 41.02
CA ARG A 77 -11.89 -23.05 40.23
C ARG A 77 -13.25 -22.81 39.57
N ALA A 78 -14.17 -22.10 40.22
CA ALA A 78 -15.46 -21.74 39.65
C ALA A 78 -15.36 -20.64 38.57
N GLU A 79 -14.35 -19.78 38.62
CA GLU A 79 -14.00 -18.82 37.55
C GLU A 79 -13.35 -19.54 36.37
N GLU A 80 -12.39 -20.43 36.61
CA GLU A 80 -11.74 -21.29 35.60
C GLU A 80 -12.75 -22.22 34.88
N GLU A 81 -13.65 -22.88 35.62
CA GLU A 81 -14.68 -23.76 35.03
C GLU A 81 -15.73 -22.99 34.22
N ARG A 82 -15.98 -21.71 34.53
CA ARG A 82 -16.85 -20.84 33.71
C ARG A 82 -16.18 -20.44 32.41
N LEU A 83 -14.94 -19.94 32.48
CA LEU A 83 -14.16 -19.56 31.31
C LEU A 83 -13.96 -20.75 30.35
N LEU A 84 -13.79 -21.97 30.89
CA LEU A 84 -13.70 -23.18 30.09
C LEU A 84 -14.99 -23.50 29.32
N ARG A 85 -16.17 -23.34 29.97
CA ARG A 85 -17.48 -23.55 29.32
C ARG A 85 -17.81 -22.46 28.29
N GLU A 86 -17.41 -21.22 28.56
CA GLU A 86 -17.59 -20.10 27.64
C GLU A 86 -16.73 -20.29 26.38
N ALA A 87 -15.46 -20.70 26.52
CA ALA A 87 -14.60 -21.07 25.41
C ALA A 87 -15.14 -22.29 24.61
N GLU A 88 -15.66 -23.31 25.30
CA GLU A 88 -16.24 -24.49 24.65
C GLU A 88 -17.53 -24.15 23.87
N GLU A 89 -18.32 -23.16 24.32
CA GLU A 89 -19.44 -22.64 23.52
C GLU A 89 -18.98 -21.82 22.31
N GLU A 90 -17.92 -21.02 22.41
CA GLU A 90 -17.40 -20.26 21.26
C GLU A 90 -16.79 -21.17 20.18
N GLU A 91 -16.02 -22.19 20.54
CA GLU A 91 -15.50 -23.17 19.57
C GLU A 91 -16.63 -23.90 18.82
N ARG A 92 -17.68 -24.34 19.53
CA ARG A 92 -18.85 -24.99 18.90
C ARG A 92 -19.59 -24.07 17.94
N ARG A 93 -19.69 -22.77 18.25
CA ARG A 93 -20.30 -21.75 17.36
C ARG A 93 -19.46 -21.53 16.10
N LEU A 94 -18.13 -21.40 16.25
CA LEU A 94 -17.20 -21.31 15.12
C LEU A 94 -17.22 -22.55 14.23
N GLU A 95 -17.32 -23.75 14.81
CA GLU A 95 -17.42 -24.99 14.03
C GLU A 95 -18.77 -25.09 13.28
N GLU A 96 -19.87 -24.65 13.90
CA GLU A 96 -21.17 -24.55 13.25
C GLU A 96 -21.17 -23.54 12.08
N GLU A 97 -20.54 -22.38 12.24
CA GLU A 97 -20.45 -21.37 11.16
C GLU A 97 -19.60 -21.86 9.98
N ARG A 98 -18.46 -22.50 10.25
CA ARG A 98 -17.64 -23.12 9.19
C ARG A 98 -18.40 -24.19 8.41
N LYS A 99 -19.09 -25.10 9.09
CA LYS A 99 -19.93 -26.13 8.44
C LYS A 99 -21.05 -25.52 7.58
N LYS A 100 -21.65 -24.40 8.04
CA LYS A 100 -22.67 -23.66 7.26
C LYS A 100 -22.07 -23.00 6.01
N GLN A 101 -20.86 -22.43 6.09
CA GLN A 101 -20.16 -21.86 4.92
C GLN A 101 -19.80 -22.94 3.89
N GLU A 102 -19.27 -24.08 4.34
CA GLU A 102 -18.93 -25.22 3.46
C GLU A 102 -20.18 -25.81 2.75
N GLU A 103 -21.32 -25.93 3.46
CA GLU A 103 -22.59 -26.38 2.85
C GLU A 103 -23.14 -25.38 1.81
N ILE A 104 -22.89 -24.08 1.99
CA ILE A 104 -23.28 -23.03 1.04
C ILE A 104 -22.40 -23.09 -0.22
N GLU A 105 -21.08 -23.18 -0.09
CA GLU A 105 -20.19 -23.30 -1.25
C GLU A 105 -20.46 -24.56 -2.07
N ALA A 106 -20.66 -25.71 -1.43
CA ALA A 106 -20.97 -26.96 -2.12
C ALA A 106 -22.25 -26.83 -2.96
N ARG A 107 -23.27 -26.18 -2.38
CA ARG A 107 -24.56 -25.91 -3.02
C ARG A 107 -24.46 -24.91 -4.18
N GLU A 108 -23.58 -23.92 -4.09
CA GLU A 108 -23.26 -23.01 -5.21
C GLU A 108 -22.55 -23.73 -6.35
N ARG A 109 -21.55 -24.58 -6.05
CA ARG A 109 -20.81 -25.36 -7.05
C ARG A 109 -21.73 -26.30 -7.84
N GLU A 110 -22.56 -27.10 -7.16
CA GLU A 110 -23.54 -27.99 -7.80
C GLU A 110 -24.51 -27.22 -8.72
N LEU A 111 -25.00 -26.06 -8.25
CA LEU A 111 -25.87 -25.18 -9.06
C LEU A 111 -25.17 -24.60 -10.28
N ARG A 112 -23.87 -24.30 -10.21
CA ARG A 112 -23.07 -23.76 -11.32
C ARG A 112 -22.83 -24.82 -12.39
N GLU A 113 -22.61 -26.07 -12.01
CA GLU A 113 -22.46 -27.19 -12.95
C GLU A 113 -23.79 -27.59 -13.60
N ARG A 114 -24.88 -27.68 -12.82
CA ARG A 114 -26.21 -27.99 -13.35
C ARG A 114 -26.73 -26.90 -14.30
N LYS A 115 -26.26 -25.66 -14.19
CA LYS A 115 -26.47 -24.60 -15.20
C LYS A 115 -25.69 -24.88 -16.49
N LYS A 116 -24.39 -25.21 -16.40
CA LYS A 116 -23.54 -25.54 -17.57
C LYS A 116 -24.07 -26.72 -18.37
N GLN A 117 -24.58 -27.78 -17.72
CA GLN A 117 -25.17 -28.93 -18.40
C GLN A 117 -26.43 -28.54 -19.20
N LYS A 118 -27.40 -27.85 -18.57
CA LYS A 118 -28.64 -27.42 -19.23
C LYS A 118 -28.42 -26.47 -20.41
N GLU A 119 -27.36 -25.65 -20.37
CA GLU A 119 -27.01 -24.78 -21.51
C GLU A 119 -26.49 -25.60 -22.71
N LYS A 120 -25.69 -26.65 -22.46
CA LYS A 120 -25.20 -27.57 -23.51
C LYS A 120 -26.36 -28.34 -24.15
N GLU A 121 -27.21 -28.97 -23.34
CA GLU A 121 -28.40 -29.69 -23.81
C GLU A 121 -29.32 -28.79 -24.66
N ARG A 122 -29.57 -27.55 -24.23
CA ARG A 122 -30.37 -26.58 -24.98
C ARG A 122 -29.71 -26.18 -26.31
N LYS A 123 -28.38 -26.04 -26.35
CA LYS A 123 -27.62 -25.77 -27.58
C LYS A 123 -27.57 -26.97 -28.54
N GLN A 124 -27.71 -28.19 -28.05
CA GLN A 124 -27.82 -29.41 -28.89
C GLN A 124 -29.23 -29.55 -29.47
N ARG A 125 -30.28 -29.46 -28.63
CA ARG A 125 -31.68 -29.48 -29.12
C ARG A 125 -31.99 -28.41 -30.16
N LEU A 126 -31.45 -27.19 -30.01
CA LEU A 126 -31.64 -26.13 -31.01
C LEU A 126 -30.97 -26.42 -32.38
N LYS A 127 -29.95 -27.30 -32.43
CA LYS A 127 -29.37 -27.81 -33.67
C LYS A 127 -30.20 -28.97 -34.23
N GLU A 128 -30.65 -29.88 -33.38
CA GLU A 128 -31.51 -31.03 -33.73
C GLU A 128 -32.88 -30.57 -34.27
N GLU A 129 -33.47 -29.52 -33.70
CA GLU A 129 -34.71 -28.88 -34.17
C GLU A 129 -34.55 -28.09 -35.49
N GLY A 130 -33.37 -28.09 -36.13
CA GLY A 130 -33.11 -27.41 -37.41
C GLY A 130 -33.14 -25.87 -37.37
N LYS A 131 -33.53 -25.25 -36.25
CA LYS A 131 -33.65 -23.78 -36.09
C LYS A 131 -32.29 -23.07 -36.09
N LEU A 132 -31.21 -23.76 -35.72
CA LEU A 132 -29.86 -23.21 -35.71
C LEU A 132 -29.13 -23.54 -37.03
N MET A 133 -29.39 -22.73 -38.07
CA MET A 133 -28.71 -22.80 -39.37
C MET A 133 -27.18 -22.91 -39.21
N SER A 134 -26.58 -23.94 -39.83
CA SER A 134 -25.12 -24.03 -39.91
C SER A 134 -24.54 -22.94 -40.80
N ASP A 135 -23.28 -22.59 -40.61
CA ASP A 135 -22.69 -21.43 -41.29
C ASP A 135 -22.57 -21.62 -42.81
N LYS A 136 -22.29 -22.85 -43.28
CA LYS A 136 -22.37 -23.21 -44.71
C LYS A 136 -23.76 -22.91 -45.31
N GLN A 137 -24.83 -23.30 -44.62
CA GLN A 137 -26.21 -23.02 -45.05
C GLN A 137 -26.58 -21.52 -45.05
N LYS A 138 -25.81 -20.66 -44.36
CA LYS A 138 -25.96 -19.19 -44.44
C LYS A 138 -25.25 -18.63 -45.66
N GLU A 139 -24.07 -19.14 -46.00
CA GLU A 139 -23.31 -18.74 -47.18
C GLU A 139 -24.02 -19.13 -48.47
N ASP A 140 -24.51 -20.37 -48.59
CA ASP A 140 -25.22 -20.81 -49.78
C ASP A 140 -26.54 -20.06 -49.97
N ARG A 141 -27.25 -19.74 -48.87
CA ARG A 141 -28.44 -18.87 -48.93
C ARG A 141 -28.11 -17.43 -49.36
N ARG A 142 -26.93 -16.89 -49.04
CA ARG A 142 -26.48 -15.59 -49.56
C ARG A 142 -26.22 -15.64 -51.06
N LYS A 143 -25.45 -16.63 -51.54
CA LYS A 143 -25.17 -16.84 -52.97
C LYS A 143 -26.45 -16.99 -53.80
N ILE A 144 -27.46 -17.68 -53.26
CA ILE A 144 -28.77 -17.82 -53.91
C ILE A 144 -29.51 -16.48 -54.00
N ILE A 145 -29.50 -15.64 -52.95
CA ILE A 145 -30.14 -14.31 -52.97
C ILE A 145 -29.45 -13.38 -53.98
N GLU A 146 -28.12 -13.42 -54.04
CA GLU A 146 -27.30 -12.67 -55.00
C GLU A 146 -27.60 -13.08 -56.45
N LEU A 147 -27.75 -14.38 -56.71
CA LEU A 147 -28.21 -14.92 -58.00
C LEU A 147 -29.65 -14.50 -58.35
N MET A 148 -30.56 -14.37 -57.38
CA MET A 148 -31.93 -13.89 -57.62
C MET A 148 -31.96 -12.41 -58.01
N HIS A 149 -31.21 -11.55 -57.32
CA HIS A 149 -31.09 -10.13 -57.71
C HIS A 149 -30.49 -9.97 -59.11
N SER A 150 -29.50 -10.80 -59.50
CA SER A 150 -28.93 -10.78 -60.86
C SER A 150 -29.95 -11.11 -61.98
N ARG A 151 -31.11 -11.68 -61.61
CA ARG A 151 -32.22 -12.01 -62.51
C ARG A 151 -33.45 -11.11 -62.36
N GLY A 152 -33.35 -10.01 -61.59
CA GLY A 152 -34.39 -8.99 -61.49
C GLY A 152 -35.64 -9.43 -60.71
N ILE A 153 -35.47 -10.24 -59.67
CA ILE A 153 -36.56 -10.65 -58.76
C ILE A 153 -36.25 -10.17 -57.34
N ASP A 154 -36.97 -9.15 -56.87
CA ASP A 154 -36.87 -8.65 -55.50
C ASP A 154 -37.68 -9.51 -54.50
N VAL A 155 -37.18 -9.63 -53.27
CA VAL A 155 -37.78 -10.44 -52.20
C VAL A 155 -38.13 -9.54 -51.01
N PRO A 156 -39.39 -9.51 -50.52
CA PRO A 156 -39.79 -8.62 -49.41
C PRO A 156 -39.15 -8.97 -48.06
N ASP A 157 -38.72 -7.94 -47.33
CA ASP A 157 -38.14 -8.04 -45.99
C ASP A 157 -39.22 -7.85 -44.91
N GLY A 158 -39.24 -8.71 -43.87
CA GLY A 158 -40.39 -8.84 -42.96
C GLY A 158 -40.18 -8.28 -41.55
N LYS A 159 -40.83 -7.15 -41.20
CA LYS A 159 -40.86 -6.57 -39.83
C LYS A 159 -42.18 -5.87 -39.47
N ALA A 160 -42.72 -6.22 -38.30
CA ALA A 160 -43.69 -5.49 -37.44
C ALA A 160 -43.60 -6.14 -36.03
N GLU A 161 -43.35 -5.45 -34.90
CA GLU A 161 -44.27 -4.63 -34.07
C GLU A 161 -45.41 -5.44 -33.37
N ALA A 162 -45.79 -5.26 -32.09
CA ALA A 162 -45.24 -4.62 -30.87
C ALA A 162 -46.09 -5.11 -29.62
N GLU A 163 -45.99 -4.73 -28.32
CA GLU A 163 -45.14 -3.87 -27.47
C GLU A 163 -45.34 -4.21 -25.93
N ARG A 164 -44.68 -3.48 -25.01
CA ARG A 164 -44.97 -3.30 -23.54
C ARG A 164 -44.70 -4.40 -22.47
N LYS A 165 -44.60 -3.93 -21.21
CA LYS A 165 -44.27 -4.64 -19.94
C LYS A 165 -45.49 -4.67 -18.99
N PRO A 166 -45.51 -5.51 -17.93
CA PRO A 166 -45.28 -4.95 -16.57
C PRO A 166 -44.54 -5.89 -15.57
N GLN A 167 -44.48 -5.50 -14.29
CA GLN A 167 -43.87 -6.22 -13.15
C GLN A 167 -44.84 -7.23 -12.50
N HIS A 168 -44.36 -8.31 -11.85
CA HIS A 168 -44.38 -8.45 -10.37
C HIS A 168 -43.80 -9.77 -9.78
N THR A 169 -43.28 -9.67 -8.55
CA THR A 169 -43.07 -10.67 -7.45
C THR A 169 -42.81 -12.19 -7.64
N LYS A 170 -41.95 -12.74 -6.76
CA LYS A 170 -41.59 -14.18 -6.59
C LYS A 170 -42.76 -15.05 -6.07
N PRO A 171 -42.79 -16.37 -6.34
CA PRO A 171 -42.58 -17.30 -5.20
C PRO A 171 -41.86 -18.67 -5.46
N LYS A 172 -41.14 -19.11 -4.40
CA LYS A 172 -40.87 -20.46 -3.85
C LYS A 172 -40.94 -21.78 -4.69
N LYS A 173 -39.81 -22.53 -4.59
CA LYS A 173 -39.62 -23.98 -4.24
C LYS A 173 -39.78 -25.13 -5.28
N ARG A 174 -38.95 -26.17 -5.03
CA ARG A 174 -39.00 -27.66 -5.19
C ARG A 174 -40.31 -28.30 -5.74
N ASN A 175 -40.32 -29.49 -6.37
CA ASN A 175 -39.40 -30.67 -6.41
C ASN A 175 -39.48 -31.32 -7.85
N THR A 176 -38.47 -31.95 -8.48
CA THR A 176 -37.63 -33.16 -8.19
C THR A 176 -38.23 -34.48 -8.75
N GLN A 177 -37.36 -35.43 -9.15
CA GLN A 177 -37.60 -36.79 -9.70
C GLN A 177 -37.73 -36.94 -11.24
N THR A 178 -37.24 -38.01 -11.91
CA THR A 178 -35.92 -38.71 -11.83
C THR A 178 -35.69 -39.64 -13.05
N ARG A 179 -34.41 -39.93 -13.39
CA ARG A 179 -33.89 -41.05 -14.24
C ARG A 179 -34.28 -40.98 -15.75
N LYS A 180 -33.42 -41.13 -16.78
CA LYS A 180 -32.28 -42.03 -17.11
C LYS A 180 -32.66 -43.53 -17.16
N PRO A 181 -31.97 -44.42 -17.91
CA PRO A 181 -30.90 -44.25 -18.93
C PRO A 181 -31.26 -45.01 -20.26
N GLU A 182 -30.43 -45.42 -21.25
CA GLU A 182 -29.25 -44.91 -22.00
C GLU A 182 -29.14 -45.68 -23.37
N THR A 183 -28.38 -45.18 -24.36
CA THR A 183 -27.49 -45.89 -25.36
C THR A 183 -27.94 -46.85 -26.51
N ASN A 184 -27.42 -46.51 -27.72
CA ASN A 184 -26.68 -47.33 -28.72
C ASN A 184 -27.40 -48.39 -29.62
N GLY A 185 -26.91 -48.71 -30.84
CA GLY A 185 -25.73 -48.17 -31.57
C GLY A 185 -25.46 -48.82 -32.95
N ASP A 186 -24.28 -48.54 -33.52
CA ASP A 186 -23.58 -49.17 -34.69
C ASP A 186 -24.22 -48.99 -36.10
N ALA A 187 -23.49 -49.01 -37.24
CA ALA A 187 -22.15 -49.56 -37.53
C ALA A 187 -21.30 -48.77 -38.60
N LEU A 188 -20.18 -49.38 -39.02
CA LEU A 188 -19.10 -48.96 -39.95
C LEU A 188 -19.41 -49.42 -41.43
N PRO A 189 -18.52 -49.42 -42.48
CA PRO A 189 -17.06 -49.15 -42.54
C PRO A 189 -16.47 -48.47 -43.83
N GLU A 190 -15.12 -48.46 -43.90
CA GLU A 190 -14.22 -48.57 -45.10
C GLU A 190 -13.75 -47.35 -45.94
N ALA A 191 -12.60 -47.58 -46.63
CA ALA A 191 -11.73 -46.64 -47.38
C ALA A 191 -11.33 -47.28 -48.76
N PRO A 192 -10.25 -46.95 -49.56
CA PRO A 192 -8.87 -46.47 -49.25
C PRO A 192 -8.38 -45.34 -50.23
N GLU A 193 -7.11 -45.02 -50.61
CA GLU A 193 -5.76 -45.57 -50.30
C GLU A 193 -4.56 -44.55 -50.30
N LYS A 194 -4.04 -44.11 -51.47
CA LYS A 194 -2.65 -43.53 -51.70
C LYS A 194 -2.64 -42.47 -52.84
N VAL A 195 -1.57 -41.70 -53.18
CA VAL A 195 -0.10 -41.93 -53.32
C VAL A 195 0.73 -40.61 -53.18
N GLU A 196 1.91 -40.67 -52.51
CA GLU A 196 3.21 -39.89 -52.57
C GLU A 196 3.28 -38.37 -52.95
N GLU A 197 4.35 -37.57 -52.74
CA GLU A 197 5.76 -37.81 -52.33
C GLU A 197 6.37 -36.71 -51.38
N VAL A 198 7.69 -36.42 -51.41
CA VAL A 198 8.54 -35.94 -50.26
C VAL A 198 9.43 -34.71 -50.57
N ALA A 199 10.03 -34.10 -49.52
CA ALA A 199 11.19 -33.15 -49.44
C ALA A 199 10.84 -31.67 -49.12
N GLU A 200 11.64 -30.86 -48.39
CA GLU A 200 12.84 -31.07 -47.52
C GLU A 200 13.00 -29.85 -46.56
N GLU A 201 13.67 -29.99 -45.41
CA GLU A 201 14.00 -28.88 -44.48
C GLU A 201 15.52 -28.66 -44.34
N PRO A 202 16.05 -27.42 -44.49
CA PRO A 202 17.42 -27.08 -44.12
C PRO A 202 17.54 -26.54 -42.67
N LEU A 203 18.62 -26.90 -41.98
CA LEU A 203 18.86 -26.57 -40.56
C LEU A 203 19.65 -25.26 -40.33
N THR A 204 19.50 -24.75 -39.11
CA THR A 204 20.50 -24.00 -38.30
C THR A 204 21.44 -22.98 -38.96
N SER A 205 21.20 -21.69 -38.66
CA SER A 205 22.22 -20.62 -38.75
C SER A 205 22.82 -20.31 -37.36
N TRP A 206 23.45 -21.29 -36.71
CA TRP A 206 24.09 -21.13 -35.39
C TRP A 206 25.59 -21.49 -35.35
N GLU A 207 26.19 -21.91 -36.48
CA GLU A 207 27.61 -22.32 -36.55
C GLU A 207 28.53 -21.26 -37.19
N LEU A 208 28.04 -20.05 -37.48
CA LEU A 208 28.79 -18.96 -38.13
C LEU A 208 29.12 -17.76 -37.23
N LEU A 209 28.95 -17.89 -35.90
CA LEU A 209 29.33 -16.86 -34.92
C LEU A 209 30.44 -17.31 -33.94
N ALA A 210 30.97 -18.53 -34.11
CA ALA A 210 31.88 -19.19 -33.17
C ALA A 210 33.36 -19.18 -33.62
N SER A 211 33.72 -18.39 -34.63
CA SER A 211 35.02 -18.46 -35.34
C SER A 211 35.63 -17.09 -35.64
N ALA A 212 35.41 -16.10 -34.78
CA ALA A 212 35.85 -14.70 -34.97
C ALA A 212 36.42 -14.03 -33.71
N LEU A 213 36.90 -14.81 -32.73
CA LEU A 213 37.38 -14.33 -31.43
C LEU A 213 38.57 -15.18 -30.90
N ASP A 214 39.60 -15.33 -31.73
CA ASP A 214 40.92 -15.88 -31.36
C ASP A 214 42.00 -15.10 -32.16
N ASP A 215 42.29 -13.85 -31.77
CA ASP A 215 43.48 -13.11 -32.25
C ASP A 215 43.76 -11.80 -31.45
N VAL A 216 44.21 -11.90 -30.19
CA VAL A 216 45.11 -10.91 -29.56
C VAL A 216 46.06 -11.65 -28.61
N THR A 217 47.37 -11.54 -28.84
CA THR A 217 48.42 -12.14 -28.00
C THR A 217 48.72 -11.33 -26.74
N GLU A 218 49.27 -12.00 -25.73
CA GLU A 218 49.88 -11.36 -24.56
C GLU A 218 51.13 -10.53 -24.96
N ASP A 219 51.34 -9.35 -24.36
CA ASP A 219 52.67 -8.82 -23.97
C ASP A 219 52.58 -7.50 -23.15
N ASP A 220 52.43 -7.67 -21.84
CA ASP A 220 53.23 -7.10 -20.71
C ASP A 220 53.56 -5.57 -20.51
N GLN A 221 53.82 -5.24 -19.23
CA GLN A 221 54.58 -4.10 -18.65
C GLN A 221 53.99 -2.67 -18.47
N PHE A 222 53.61 -2.39 -17.21
CA PHE A 222 53.98 -1.24 -16.33
C PHE A 222 54.30 0.18 -16.90
N ASP A 223 53.66 1.23 -16.34
CA ASP A 223 54.21 2.01 -15.20
C ASP A 223 53.13 2.90 -14.52
N LYS A 224 53.51 3.81 -13.60
CA LYS A 224 52.65 4.52 -12.64
C LYS A 224 52.45 6.02 -12.90
N GLY A 225 51.19 6.45 -12.85
CA GLY A 225 50.76 7.57 -12.00
C GLY A 225 50.76 9.01 -12.55
N SER A 226 50.45 9.94 -11.64
CA SER A 226 50.21 11.40 -11.79
C SER A 226 48.84 11.84 -12.36
N ASP A 227 48.37 12.99 -11.87
CA ASP A 227 47.04 13.55 -12.13
C ASP A 227 46.90 14.22 -13.50
N SER A 228 45.73 14.06 -14.14
CA SER A 228 45.22 15.08 -15.07
C SER A 228 43.69 15.15 -15.04
N LYS A 229 43.15 16.38 -15.15
CA LYS A 229 41.71 16.59 -15.36
C LYS A 229 41.39 16.34 -16.83
N VAL A 230 40.41 15.49 -17.09
CA VAL A 230 39.77 15.39 -18.42
C VAL A 230 38.26 15.58 -18.25
N THR A 231 37.69 16.52 -19.00
CA THR A 231 36.25 16.68 -19.15
C THR A 231 35.73 15.60 -20.10
N LEU A 232 34.77 14.80 -19.65
CA LEU A 232 34.07 13.85 -20.51
C LEU A 232 32.80 14.51 -21.05
N ASP A 233 32.90 15.00 -22.28
CA ASP A 233 31.77 15.53 -23.05
C ASP A 233 30.79 14.41 -23.46
N ALA A 234 29.58 14.81 -23.84
CA ALA A 234 28.49 13.88 -24.13
C ALA A 234 28.66 13.18 -25.48
N ALA A 235 28.73 11.86 -25.47
CA ALA A 235 28.65 11.01 -26.66
C ALA A 235 27.59 9.91 -26.46
N CYS A 236 26.33 10.22 -26.75
CA CYS A 236 25.30 9.20 -26.92
C CYS A 236 25.54 8.50 -28.27
N LEU A 237 25.96 7.23 -28.24
CA LEU A 237 26.16 6.44 -29.45
C LEU A 237 24.81 6.15 -30.15
N HIS A 238 24.64 6.73 -31.33
CA HIS A 238 23.62 6.35 -32.29
C HIS A 238 24.17 5.21 -33.18
N GLU A 239 23.61 4.01 -33.10
CA GLU A 239 23.81 2.96 -34.11
C GLU A 239 22.51 2.72 -34.90
N PRO A 240 22.52 2.84 -36.24
CA PRO A 240 21.32 2.69 -37.06
C PRO A 240 21.13 1.24 -37.54
N ILE A 241 20.11 0.55 -37.03
CA ILE A 241 19.65 -0.73 -37.60
C ILE A 241 18.84 -0.44 -38.88
N ARG A 242 19.29 -0.99 -40.02
CA ARG A 242 18.61 -0.86 -41.32
C ARG A 242 17.73 -2.07 -41.64
N SER A 243 16.43 -1.81 -41.86
CA SER A 243 15.48 -2.57 -42.74
C SER A 243 15.27 -4.09 -42.44
N GLU A 244 14.12 -4.71 -42.65
CA GLU A 244 13.22 -4.65 -43.82
C GLU A 244 11.71 -4.68 -43.48
N ALA A 245 10.86 -4.79 -44.51
CA ALA A 245 9.52 -4.20 -44.59
C ALA A 245 8.35 -4.98 -43.94
N VAL A 246 7.39 -4.22 -43.39
CA VAL A 246 5.94 -4.50 -43.42
C VAL A 246 5.20 -3.17 -43.71
N GLU A 247 4.04 -3.22 -44.37
CA GLU A 247 3.34 -2.06 -44.96
C GLU A 247 2.63 -1.10 -43.96
N PRO A 248 2.31 0.15 -44.39
CA PRO A 248 2.12 1.28 -43.48
C PRO A 248 0.69 1.48 -42.93
N PHE A 249 0.61 2.05 -41.72
CA PHE A 249 -0.60 2.67 -41.19
C PHE A 249 -0.44 4.19 -41.06
N SER A 250 -1.53 4.92 -41.25
CA SER A 250 -1.49 6.32 -41.68
C SER A 250 -1.35 7.36 -40.54
N HIS A 251 -0.11 7.77 -40.23
CA HIS A 251 0.21 9.16 -39.90
C HIS A 251 1.46 9.60 -40.68
N SER A 252 1.45 10.82 -41.19
CA SER A 252 2.49 11.34 -42.07
C SER A 252 3.66 11.90 -41.26
N GLU A 253 4.55 11.02 -40.82
CA GLU A 253 5.84 11.45 -40.27
C GLU A 253 6.66 12.11 -41.38
N VAL A 254 6.75 13.45 -41.32
CA VAL A 254 7.63 14.21 -42.20
C VAL A 254 9.06 13.94 -41.74
N VAL A 255 9.84 13.25 -42.58
CA VAL A 255 11.25 12.90 -42.30
C VAL A 255 12.12 14.16 -42.45
N LEU A 256 12.03 15.04 -41.46
CA LEU A 256 12.87 16.23 -41.32
C LEU A 256 14.29 15.83 -40.90
N SER A 257 15.28 16.51 -41.47
CA SER A 257 16.68 16.40 -41.01
C SER A 257 16.84 16.96 -39.59
N GLU A 258 17.92 16.58 -38.92
CA GLU A 258 18.17 17.01 -37.53
C GLU A 258 18.40 18.52 -37.44
N GLU A 259 19.14 19.10 -38.40
CA GLU A 259 19.29 20.57 -38.52
C GLU A 259 17.95 21.29 -38.71
N GLU A 260 17.00 20.73 -39.47
CA GLU A 260 15.68 21.33 -39.65
C GLU A 260 14.85 21.25 -38.36
N LYS A 261 14.94 20.14 -37.62
CA LYS A 261 14.30 19.99 -36.31
C LYS A 261 14.85 21.03 -35.32
N GLU A 262 16.17 21.15 -35.19
CA GLU A 262 16.79 22.16 -34.30
C GLU A 262 16.35 23.58 -34.66
N ARG A 263 16.37 23.96 -35.95
CA ARG A 263 15.93 25.29 -36.41
C ARG A 263 14.45 25.56 -36.11
N LEU A 264 13.58 24.55 -36.24
CA LEU A 264 12.16 24.65 -35.89
C LEU A 264 11.94 24.76 -34.38
N ILE A 265 12.69 23.98 -33.60
CA ILE A 265 12.67 23.98 -32.12
C ILE A 265 13.15 25.34 -31.59
N ASP A 266 14.22 25.92 -32.13
CA ASP A 266 14.73 27.25 -31.72
C ASP A 266 13.82 28.41 -32.16
N ALA A 267 13.10 28.26 -33.28
CA ALA A 267 12.02 29.17 -33.64
C ALA A 267 10.84 29.06 -32.66
N ALA A 268 10.48 27.84 -32.25
CA ALA A 268 9.42 27.59 -31.27
C ALA A 268 9.77 28.14 -29.87
N LYS A 269 10.99 27.90 -29.36
CA LYS A 269 11.48 28.46 -28.09
C LYS A 269 11.29 29.98 -28.01
N LYS A 270 11.57 30.71 -29.11
CA LYS A 270 11.38 32.16 -29.20
C LYS A 270 9.89 32.53 -29.13
N ARG A 271 9.03 31.91 -29.94
CA ARG A 271 7.57 32.12 -29.92
C ARG A 271 6.96 31.85 -28.54
N ILE A 272 7.36 30.76 -27.88
CA ILE A 272 6.89 30.37 -26.54
C ILE A 272 7.32 31.42 -25.52
N LYS A 273 8.57 31.90 -25.55
CA LYS A 273 9.06 32.93 -24.65
C LYS A 273 8.36 34.29 -24.85
N GLU A 274 8.18 34.71 -26.10
CA GLU A 274 7.43 35.92 -26.45
C GLU A 274 5.95 35.83 -26.01
N ARG A 275 5.33 34.65 -26.16
CA ARG A 275 3.97 34.36 -25.68
C ARG A 275 3.88 34.42 -24.15
N HIS A 276 4.82 33.83 -23.42
CA HIS A 276 4.90 33.88 -21.96
C HIS A 276 5.06 35.33 -21.46
N GLU A 277 5.99 36.10 -22.03
CA GLU A 277 6.20 37.51 -21.67
C GLU A 277 4.95 38.37 -21.92
N GLN A 278 4.22 38.13 -23.02
CA GLN A 278 2.93 38.77 -23.28
C GLN A 278 1.83 38.33 -22.31
N CYS A 279 1.76 37.04 -21.95
CA CYS A 279 0.81 36.53 -20.97
C CYS A 279 1.06 37.09 -19.56
N GLU A 280 2.32 37.26 -19.15
CA GLU A 280 2.66 37.92 -17.88
C GLU A 280 2.35 39.42 -17.89
N ALA A 281 2.64 40.12 -18.99
CA ALA A 281 2.32 41.55 -19.13
C ALA A 281 0.80 41.82 -19.10
N ASN A 282 -0.01 40.92 -19.67
CA ASN A 282 -1.47 41.02 -19.68
C ASN A 282 -2.15 40.53 -18.38
N ARG A 283 -1.38 40.08 -17.39
CA ARG A 283 -1.90 39.42 -16.17
C ARG A 283 -2.52 40.41 -15.19
N SER A 284 -3.85 40.59 -15.28
CA SER A 284 -4.60 41.52 -14.40
C SER A 284 -5.18 40.87 -13.14
N GLU A 285 -5.11 41.55 -12.01
CA GLU A 285 -5.79 41.15 -10.75
C GLU A 285 -7.33 41.33 -10.82
N GLN A 286 -7.88 41.80 -11.94
CA GLN A 286 -9.33 41.96 -12.16
C GLN A 286 -10.02 40.61 -12.48
N ILE A 287 -9.32 39.71 -13.17
CA ILE A 287 -9.83 38.38 -13.54
C ILE A 287 -9.08 37.33 -12.72
N LEU A 288 -9.61 37.04 -11.53
CA LEU A 288 -9.10 35.96 -10.70
C LEU A 288 -9.73 34.63 -11.11
N ARG A 289 -8.89 33.63 -11.35
CA ARG A 289 -9.34 32.24 -11.41
C ARG A 289 -9.69 31.72 -10.02
N ALA A 290 -10.45 30.62 -9.96
CA ALA A 290 -10.66 29.90 -8.72
C ALA A 290 -9.31 29.42 -8.12
N GLY A 291 -9.25 29.26 -6.79
CA GLY A 291 -8.06 28.76 -6.11
C GLY A 291 -7.99 27.23 -6.04
N VAL A 292 -6.78 26.67 -6.17
CA VAL A 292 -6.49 25.24 -5.96
C VAL A 292 -6.29 25.00 -4.46
N ILE A 293 -7.34 24.60 -3.72
CA ILE A 293 -7.23 24.31 -2.28
C ILE A 293 -6.97 22.81 -2.07
N CYS A 294 -5.80 22.37 -1.59
CA CYS A 294 -5.49 20.95 -1.35
C CYS A 294 -5.73 20.49 0.09
N VAL A 295 -6.56 19.46 0.31
CA VAL A 295 -6.81 18.93 1.67
C VAL A 295 -6.05 17.64 2.03
N LEU A 296 -5.53 17.61 3.27
CA LEU A 296 -4.56 16.66 3.87
C LEU A 296 -4.93 16.28 5.32
N GLY A 297 -4.19 15.35 5.95
CA GLY A 297 -4.42 14.84 7.33
C GLY A 297 -4.27 13.30 7.46
N HIS A 298 -4.28 12.77 8.68
CA HIS A 298 -4.20 11.31 8.96
C HIS A 298 -5.45 10.53 8.52
N VAL A 299 -5.39 9.20 8.54
CA VAL A 299 -6.54 8.30 8.30
C VAL A 299 -7.66 8.64 9.29
N ASP A 300 -8.91 8.47 8.89
CA ASP A 300 -10.11 8.68 9.73
C ASP A 300 -10.27 10.01 10.47
N THR A 301 -9.39 11.01 10.32
CA THR A 301 -9.62 12.40 10.81
C THR A 301 -10.82 13.08 10.15
N GLY A 302 -11.49 12.39 9.22
CA GLY A 302 -12.68 12.86 8.55
C GLY A 302 -12.36 13.78 7.37
N LYS A 303 -11.18 13.65 6.75
CA LYS A 303 -10.89 14.27 5.43
C LYS A 303 -12.06 14.03 4.47
N THR A 304 -12.38 12.77 4.23
CA THR A 304 -13.50 12.33 3.37
C THR A 304 -14.86 12.82 3.88
N LYS A 305 -14.98 13.29 5.12
CA LYS A 305 -16.26 13.69 5.72
C LYS A 305 -16.48 15.20 5.96
N ILE A 306 -15.45 16.02 6.18
CA ILE A 306 -15.54 17.51 6.22
C ILE A 306 -16.18 18.00 4.93
N LEU A 307 -15.56 17.51 3.89
CA LEU A 307 -16.12 17.32 2.59
C LEU A 307 -17.55 16.92 2.44
N ASP A 308 -17.96 15.83 3.09
CA ASP A 308 -19.28 15.26 2.95
C ASP A 308 -20.33 16.27 3.45
N LYS A 309 -19.90 17.49 3.81
CA LYS A 309 -20.61 18.77 3.92
C LYS A 309 -20.40 19.85 2.81
N LEU A 310 -19.97 19.54 1.56
CA LEU A 310 -19.71 20.53 0.47
C LEU A 310 -20.36 20.32 -0.94
N ARG A 311 -20.50 19.11 -1.56
CA ARG A 311 -21.26 18.83 -2.83
C ARG A 311 -22.79 18.67 -2.62
N ASN A 312 -23.51 17.53 -2.81
CA ASN A 312 -24.75 17.28 -2.00
C ASN A 312 -25.15 15.78 -1.71
N THR A 313 -24.21 14.90 -1.36
CA THR A 313 -24.31 13.43 -1.47
C THR A 313 -23.64 12.64 -0.30
N ASN A 314 -23.26 11.37 -0.48
CA ASN A 314 -22.53 10.49 0.48
C ASN A 314 -21.66 9.47 -0.30
N VAL A 315 -20.33 9.65 -0.36
CA VAL A 315 -19.43 8.84 -1.22
C VAL A 315 -18.62 7.83 -0.43
N GLN A 316 -18.28 8.13 0.84
CA GLN A 316 -17.50 7.23 1.70
C GLN A 316 -18.14 5.83 1.80
N ASP A 317 -19.47 5.76 1.89
CA ASP A 317 -20.25 4.51 2.00
C ASP A 317 -20.15 3.61 0.75
N ARG A 318 -19.59 4.12 -0.36
CA ARG A 318 -19.43 3.41 -1.65
C ARG A 318 -18.00 2.94 -1.89
N GLU A 319 -17.04 3.36 -1.07
CA GLU A 319 -15.64 2.92 -1.15
C GLU A 319 -15.44 1.66 -0.29
N ALA A 320 -14.65 0.69 -0.78
CA ALA A 320 -14.50 -0.60 -0.11
C ALA A 320 -13.85 -0.45 1.28
N GLY A 321 -14.59 -0.79 2.34
CA GLY A 321 -14.14 -0.60 3.73
C GLY A 321 -14.20 0.86 4.22
N GLY A 322 -14.88 1.77 3.51
CA GLY A 322 -15.03 3.18 3.92
C GLY A 322 -13.76 4.03 3.80
N ILE A 323 -12.73 3.52 3.12
CA ILE A 323 -11.42 4.16 2.95
C ILE A 323 -11.21 4.68 1.52
N THR A 324 -10.76 5.94 1.40
CA THR A 324 -10.59 6.62 0.10
C THR A 324 -9.27 6.25 -0.59
N GLN A 325 -9.36 5.62 -1.76
CA GLN A 325 -8.20 5.08 -2.49
C GLN A 325 -7.84 5.85 -3.76
N GLN A 326 -8.79 6.51 -4.43
CA GLN A 326 -8.58 7.17 -5.73
C GLN A 326 -8.44 8.70 -5.62
N ILE A 327 -7.86 9.35 -6.64
CA ILE A 327 -7.81 10.81 -6.78
C ILE A 327 -9.04 11.32 -7.54
N GLY A 328 -9.50 12.52 -7.17
CA GLY A 328 -10.47 13.29 -7.95
C GLY A 328 -10.15 14.79 -7.92
N ALA A 329 -11.10 15.58 -8.45
CA ALA A 329 -11.17 17.03 -8.32
C ALA A 329 -12.64 17.44 -8.10
N THR A 330 -12.91 18.58 -7.47
CA THR A 330 -14.29 19.09 -7.30
C THR A 330 -14.32 20.61 -7.44
N ASN A 331 -15.22 21.07 -8.31
CA ASN A 331 -15.52 22.48 -8.50
C ASN A 331 -16.77 22.84 -7.69
N VAL A 332 -16.66 23.85 -6.81
CA VAL A 332 -17.76 24.38 -6.00
C VAL A 332 -18.12 25.77 -6.54
N PRO A 333 -19.26 25.90 -7.26
CA PRO A 333 -19.67 27.17 -7.87
C PRO A 333 -19.93 28.30 -6.86
N LEU A 334 -19.72 29.55 -7.28
CA LEU A 334 -20.04 30.74 -6.46
C LEU A 334 -21.45 30.70 -5.86
N LEU A 335 -22.44 30.39 -6.70
CA LEU A 335 -23.85 30.40 -6.33
C LEU A 335 -24.13 29.44 -5.17
N ASN A 336 -23.36 28.36 -5.10
CA ASN A 336 -23.49 27.36 -4.05
C ASN A 336 -22.87 27.92 -2.77
N ILE A 337 -21.63 28.46 -2.82
CA ILE A 337 -20.97 29.14 -1.69
C ILE A 337 -21.84 30.28 -1.11
N LYS A 338 -22.52 31.07 -1.96
CA LYS A 338 -23.45 32.14 -1.55
C LYS A 338 -24.81 31.65 -1.03
N THR A 339 -25.19 30.39 -1.25
CA THR A 339 -26.39 29.74 -0.69
C THR A 339 -26.05 28.71 0.40
N SER A 340 -24.76 28.47 0.68
CA SER A 340 -24.26 27.52 1.69
C SER A 340 -24.54 27.88 3.15
N THR A 341 -25.09 29.06 3.43
CA THR A 341 -25.78 29.31 4.71
C THR A 341 -27.09 28.51 4.86
N THR A 342 -27.48 27.71 3.85
CA THR A 342 -28.73 26.91 3.83
C THR A 342 -28.64 25.50 3.21
N MET A 343 -27.46 25.00 2.76
CA MET A 343 -27.33 23.69 2.04
C MET A 343 -25.85 23.18 1.86
N TRP A 344 -25.66 21.96 1.29
CA TRP A 344 -24.46 21.38 0.59
C TRP A 344 -23.59 20.24 1.30
N HIS A 345 -23.02 19.22 0.57
CA HIS A 345 -22.52 17.84 1.04
C HIS A 345 -21.57 16.94 0.07
N GLU A 346 -20.26 16.58 0.25
CA GLU A 346 -19.23 15.71 -0.56
C GLU A 346 -18.02 16.45 -1.25
N SER A 347 -16.95 15.87 -1.90
CA SER A 347 -15.76 15.01 -1.53
C SER A 347 -14.44 15.49 -2.30
N PHE A 348 -13.11 15.16 -2.20
CA PHE A 348 -12.18 14.19 -1.52
C PHE A 348 -11.30 13.41 -2.54
N SER A 349 -10.20 12.80 -2.07
CA SER A 349 -9.05 12.40 -2.90
C SER A 349 -7.96 11.72 -2.08
N ASN A 350 -7.05 11.08 -2.79
CA ASN A 350 -5.61 11.19 -2.51
C ASN A 350 -4.97 12.45 -3.15
N LEU A 351 -4.03 13.13 -2.47
CA LEU A 351 -3.22 14.19 -3.10
C LEU A 351 -1.90 14.55 -2.36
N ARG A 352 -1.41 13.75 -1.41
CA ARG A 352 -0.35 14.15 -0.45
C ARG A 352 0.90 14.77 -1.10
N VAL A 353 1.54 14.07 -2.06
CA VAL A 353 2.78 14.53 -2.70
C VAL A 353 2.54 15.36 -3.98
N ARG A 354 1.54 15.07 -4.82
CA ARG A 354 1.27 15.88 -6.03
C ARG A 354 0.56 17.20 -5.72
N GLY A 355 -0.39 17.17 -4.78
CA GLY A 355 -1.34 18.25 -4.53
C GLY A 355 -0.69 19.46 -3.89
N SER A 356 0.27 19.25 -2.99
CA SER A 356 1.02 20.34 -2.34
C SER A 356 1.97 21.07 -3.30
N SER A 357 2.20 20.59 -4.53
CA SER A 357 2.89 21.39 -5.57
C SER A 357 1.88 22.21 -6.38
N LEU A 358 0.80 21.58 -6.84
CA LEU A 358 -0.24 22.22 -7.65
C LEU A 358 -1.10 23.23 -6.86
N CYS A 359 -1.19 23.12 -5.53
CA CYS A 359 -2.11 23.93 -4.73
C CYS A 359 -1.62 25.33 -4.38
N ASP A 360 -2.56 26.28 -4.41
CA ASP A 360 -2.36 27.66 -3.96
C ASP A 360 -2.51 27.79 -2.44
N LEU A 361 -3.36 26.95 -1.84
CA LEU A 361 -3.71 26.91 -0.42
C LEU A 361 -3.99 25.46 -0.01
N ALA A 362 -3.95 25.13 1.28
CA ALA A 362 -4.32 23.81 1.78
C ALA A 362 -5.24 23.84 3.02
N ILE A 363 -5.95 22.75 3.26
CA ILE A 363 -6.60 22.47 4.54
C ILE A 363 -5.90 21.28 5.17
N LEU A 364 -5.57 21.37 6.45
CA LEU A 364 -5.08 20.25 7.24
C LEU A 364 -6.17 19.81 8.22
N VAL A 365 -6.65 18.59 8.06
CA VAL A 365 -7.73 18.03 8.89
C VAL A 365 -7.14 17.24 10.06
N VAL A 366 -7.37 17.78 11.25
CA VAL A 366 -6.93 17.21 12.55
C VAL A 366 -8.17 16.78 13.30
N ASP A 367 -8.16 15.60 13.93
CA ASP A 367 -9.23 15.18 14.83
C ASP A 367 -9.00 15.82 16.21
N LEU A 368 -9.98 16.57 16.72
CA LEU A 368 -9.88 17.21 18.03
C LEU A 368 -9.64 16.19 19.16
N MET A 369 -10.16 14.96 19.04
CA MET A 369 -10.06 13.92 20.07
C MET A 369 -8.71 13.18 20.08
N HIS A 370 -7.96 13.20 18.96
CA HIS A 370 -6.73 12.41 18.79
C HIS A 370 -5.46 13.26 18.61
N GLY A 371 -5.58 14.55 18.29
CA GLY A 371 -4.43 15.45 18.13
C GLY A 371 -3.59 15.14 16.89
N LEU A 372 -2.27 15.30 16.97
CA LEU A 372 -1.39 15.25 15.81
C LEU A 372 -0.71 13.88 15.64
N GLU A 373 -1.39 13.00 14.91
CA GLU A 373 -0.88 11.71 14.46
C GLU A 373 0.24 11.86 13.40
N GLU A 374 1.05 10.80 13.18
CA GLU A 374 2.26 10.88 12.35
C GLU A 374 2.02 11.34 10.91
N GLN A 375 0.93 10.92 10.27
CA GLN A 375 0.59 11.36 8.90
C GLN A 375 0.16 12.83 8.83
N THR A 376 -0.32 13.39 9.93
CA THR A 376 -0.61 14.83 10.07
C THR A 376 0.72 15.59 10.23
N LYS A 377 1.65 15.06 11.04
CA LYS A 377 3.03 15.56 11.20
C LYS A 377 3.82 15.50 9.87
N GLU A 378 3.69 14.43 9.11
CA GLU A 378 4.20 14.26 7.74
C GLU A 378 3.61 15.31 6.78
N SER A 379 2.28 15.45 6.74
CA SER A 379 1.59 16.44 5.90
C SER A 379 2.09 17.86 6.17
N ILE A 380 2.35 18.20 7.44
CA ILE A 380 2.94 19.48 7.86
C ILE A 380 4.37 19.67 7.34
N ARG A 381 5.22 18.62 7.37
CA ARG A 381 6.58 18.68 6.78
C ARG A 381 6.51 18.97 5.28
N ILE A 382 5.61 18.31 4.56
CA ILE A 382 5.39 18.53 3.11
C ILE A 382 4.95 19.99 2.85
N LEU A 383 3.92 20.47 3.55
CA LEU A 383 3.42 21.85 3.42
C LEU A 383 4.51 22.90 3.71
N ARG A 384 5.34 22.69 4.75
CA ARG A 384 6.49 23.56 5.07
C ARG A 384 7.57 23.53 3.99
N SER A 385 7.93 22.36 3.48
CA SER A 385 8.99 22.20 2.47
C SER A 385 8.72 23.00 1.19
N ARG A 386 7.44 23.11 0.80
CA ARG A 386 6.98 23.82 -0.40
C ARG A 386 6.40 25.20 -0.13
N LYS A 387 6.48 25.67 1.13
CA LYS A 387 5.99 26.99 1.59
C LYS A 387 4.51 27.25 1.24
N THR A 388 3.70 26.20 1.07
CA THR A 388 2.28 26.33 0.77
C THR A 388 1.51 26.78 2.00
N PRO A 389 0.74 27.89 1.95
CA PRO A 389 -0.08 28.30 3.08
C PRO A 389 -1.17 27.25 3.33
N PHE A 390 -1.62 27.16 4.58
CA PHE A 390 -2.71 26.26 4.96
C PHE A 390 -3.57 26.84 6.09
N ILE A 391 -4.76 26.27 6.26
CA ILE A 391 -5.68 26.48 7.38
C ILE A 391 -5.90 25.12 8.05
N VAL A 392 -6.02 25.08 9.37
CA VAL A 392 -6.30 23.84 10.11
C VAL A 392 -7.80 23.73 10.34
N ALA A 393 -8.40 22.61 9.96
CA ALA A 393 -9.75 22.25 10.36
C ALA A 393 -9.66 21.28 11.54
N LEU A 394 -10.09 21.72 12.72
CA LEU A 394 -10.23 20.91 13.92
C LEU A 394 -11.58 20.20 13.83
N ASN A 395 -11.56 18.93 13.43
CA ASN A 395 -12.76 18.17 13.09
C ASN A 395 -13.30 17.39 14.30
N LYS A 396 -14.53 16.91 14.15
CA LYS A 396 -15.25 16.02 15.07
C LYS A 396 -15.64 16.67 16.41
N ILE A 397 -15.87 17.98 16.43
CA ILE A 397 -16.37 18.68 17.64
C ILE A 397 -17.72 18.11 18.14
N ASP A 398 -18.48 17.45 17.26
CA ASP A 398 -19.69 16.68 17.56
C ASP A 398 -19.47 15.45 18.47
N ARG A 399 -18.22 15.05 18.72
CA ARG A 399 -17.86 13.96 19.64
C ARG A 399 -17.63 14.40 21.08
N LEU A 400 -17.55 15.70 21.36
CA LEU A 400 -17.38 16.22 22.72
C LEU A 400 -18.62 15.93 23.57
N TYR A 401 -18.42 15.63 24.85
CA TYR A 401 -19.53 15.18 25.69
C TYR A 401 -20.53 16.31 25.95
N GLY A 402 -21.78 16.10 25.53
CA GLY A 402 -22.86 17.08 25.64
C GLY A 402 -22.95 18.10 24.50
N TRP A 403 -22.18 17.96 23.41
CA TRP A 403 -22.23 18.87 22.26
C TRP A 403 -23.62 18.98 21.64
N LYS A 404 -24.11 20.21 21.51
CA LYS A 404 -25.39 20.59 20.89
C LYS A 404 -25.09 21.28 19.56
N SER A 405 -25.18 20.52 18.47
CA SER A 405 -24.97 21.04 17.11
C SER A 405 -26.04 22.04 16.70
N ASN A 406 -25.65 23.02 15.88
CA ASN A 406 -26.54 23.97 15.22
C ASN A 406 -25.86 24.47 13.92
N PRO A 407 -25.96 23.73 12.80
CA PRO A 407 -25.10 23.92 11.63
C PRO A 407 -25.44 25.17 10.80
N ASN A 408 -26.52 25.89 11.14
CA ASN A 408 -26.95 27.12 10.46
C ASN A 408 -26.34 28.39 11.10
N VAL A 409 -25.42 28.25 12.05
CA VAL A 409 -24.88 29.34 12.88
C VAL A 409 -23.37 29.21 13.02
N ASP A 410 -22.66 30.35 12.97
CA ASP A 410 -21.20 30.46 13.10
C ASP A 410 -20.67 29.72 14.33
N VAL A 411 -19.55 29.00 14.18
CA VAL A 411 -19.07 28.08 15.22
C VAL A 411 -18.64 28.77 16.51
N GLN A 412 -18.26 30.04 16.45
CA GLN A 412 -17.99 30.84 17.65
C GLN A 412 -19.26 31.00 18.51
N THR A 413 -20.41 31.19 17.87
CA THR A 413 -21.71 31.34 18.55
C THR A 413 -22.24 29.99 19.04
N THR A 414 -22.06 28.90 18.26
CA THR A 414 -22.43 27.56 18.74
C THR A 414 -21.59 27.15 19.95
N LEU A 415 -20.27 27.41 19.95
CA LEU A 415 -19.38 27.15 21.09
C LEU A 415 -19.77 27.97 22.33
N LYS A 416 -20.07 29.27 22.16
CA LYS A 416 -20.60 30.13 23.24
C LYS A 416 -21.93 29.65 23.82
N SER A 417 -22.75 28.94 23.04
CA SER A 417 -24.04 28.39 23.48
C SER A 417 -23.95 27.02 24.17
N GLN A 418 -22.81 26.33 24.11
CA GLN A 418 -22.64 25.03 24.78
C GLN A 418 -22.69 25.15 26.30
N GLU A 419 -22.86 24.01 26.98
CA GLU A 419 -22.72 23.93 28.43
C GLU A 419 -21.28 24.16 28.87
N VAL A 420 -21.07 24.70 30.08
CA VAL A 420 -19.72 25.05 30.57
C VAL A 420 -18.79 23.84 30.60
N MET A 421 -19.31 22.65 30.94
CA MET A 421 -18.54 21.40 30.91
C MET A 421 -18.00 21.11 29.49
N THR A 422 -18.85 21.17 28.47
CA THR A 422 -18.49 20.92 27.06
C THR A 422 -17.55 21.98 26.50
N ARG A 423 -17.62 23.24 26.97
CA ARG A 423 -16.63 24.28 26.62
C ARG A 423 -15.27 24.00 27.22
N ASN A 424 -15.21 23.61 28.49
CA ASN A 424 -13.94 23.23 29.13
C ASN A 424 -13.32 22.00 28.44
N ASP A 425 -14.13 21.01 28.08
CA ASP A 425 -13.73 19.80 27.33
C ASP A 425 -13.15 20.17 25.94
N PHE A 426 -13.81 21.08 25.20
CA PHE A 426 -13.25 21.66 23.97
C PHE A 426 -11.91 22.38 24.22
N ASP A 427 -11.85 23.25 25.22
CA ASP A 427 -10.68 24.07 25.51
C ASP A 427 -9.46 23.23 25.93
N ASP A 428 -9.66 22.13 26.66
CA ASP A 428 -8.57 21.24 27.08
C ASP A 428 -8.02 20.41 25.92
N HIS A 429 -8.89 19.83 25.07
CA HIS A 429 -8.45 19.21 23.81
C HIS A 429 -7.76 20.23 22.89
N PHE A 430 -8.28 21.45 22.80
CA PHE A 430 -7.67 22.53 22.02
C PHE A 430 -6.27 22.89 22.54
N LYS A 431 -6.07 23.03 23.86
CA LYS A 431 -4.74 23.28 24.46
C LYS A 431 -3.75 22.17 24.10
N GLN A 432 -4.16 20.90 24.13
CA GLN A 432 -3.31 19.78 23.71
C GLN A 432 -2.89 19.90 22.24
N VAL A 433 -3.85 20.19 21.34
CA VAL A 433 -3.56 20.41 19.91
C VAL A 433 -2.61 21.60 19.69
N VAL A 434 -2.79 22.70 20.42
CA VAL A 434 -1.87 23.86 20.37
C VAL A 434 -0.44 23.47 20.80
N GLN A 435 -0.28 22.65 21.83
CA GLN A 435 1.02 22.13 22.27
C GLN A 435 1.67 21.23 21.21
N ASP A 436 0.90 20.35 20.56
CA ASP A 436 1.37 19.49 19.46
C ASP A 436 1.92 20.29 18.26
N PHE A 437 1.25 21.38 17.88
CA PHE A 437 1.75 22.27 16.82
C PHE A 437 2.97 23.09 17.28
N ALA A 438 2.99 23.55 18.53
CA ALA A 438 4.15 24.25 19.10
C ALA A 438 5.42 23.37 19.12
N MET A 439 5.29 22.07 19.44
CA MET A 439 6.40 21.11 19.35
C MET A 439 6.98 20.96 17.93
N MET A 440 6.21 21.28 16.89
CA MET A 440 6.69 21.34 15.50
C MET A 440 7.08 22.75 15.05
N ASN A 441 7.22 23.69 15.98
CA ASN A 441 7.57 25.10 15.71
C ASN A 441 6.57 25.75 14.73
N ILE A 442 5.27 25.63 15.02
CA ILE A 442 4.18 26.30 14.32
C ILE A 442 3.26 26.95 15.35
N ASN A 443 3.12 28.27 15.27
CA ASN A 443 2.18 29.01 16.10
C ASN A 443 0.77 28.88 15.51
N VAL A 444 -0.21 28.59 16.36
CA VAL A 444 -1.59 28.30 15.97
C VAL A 444 -2.57 29.02 16.89
N LYS A 445 -3.72 29.44 16.35
CA LYS A 445 -4.81 30.09 17.09
C LYS A 445 -6.16 29.82 16.43
N LEU A 446 -7.25 29.91 17.20
CA LEU A 446 -8.60 29.92 16.64
C LEU A 446 -8.76 31.11 15.67
N PHE A 447 -9.49 30.89 14.58
CA PHE A 447 -9.54 31.83 13.44
C PHE A 447 -10.05 33.23 13.81
N TYR A 448 -10.90 33.34 14.82
CA TYR A 448 -11.42 34.61 15.36
C TYR A 448 -10.53 35.26 16.42
N ASP A 449 -9.58 34.52 17.03
CA ASP A 449 -8.62 35.03 18.03
C ASP A 449 -7.24 35.35 17.44
N ASN A 450 -7.08 35.20 16.11
CA ASN A 450 -5.82 35.32 15.40
C ASN A 450 -5.53 36.79 14.99
N PRO A 451 -4.55 37.48 15.61
CA PRO A 451 -4.23 38.86 15.25
C PRO A 451 -3.44 38.97 13.95
N ASN A 452 -2.55 38.00 13.67
CA ASN A 452 -1.58 38.02 12.60
C ASN A 452 -1.67 36.69 11.80
N PRO A 453 -2.57 36.58 10.80
CA PRO A 453 -2.77 35.36 10.02
C PRO A 453 -1.56 34.97 9.14
N ASP A 454 -0.47 35.73 9.19
CA ASP A 454 0.80 35.43 8.51
C ASP A 454 1.85 34.80 9.42
N GLU A 455 1.75 34.96 10.73
CA GLU A 455 2.64 34.35 11.73
C GLU A 455 1.97 33.16 12.43
N PHE A 456 0.65 33.24 12.64
CA PHE A 456 -0.17 32.21 13.28
C PHE A 456 -1.07 31.54 12.24
N VAL A 457 -1.07 30.21 12.20
CA VAL A 457 -2.01 29.44 11.37
C VAL A 457 -3.37 29.41 12.06
N SER A 458 -4.41 29.85 11.34
CA SER A 458 -5.79 29.80 11.82
C SER A 458 -6.32 28.37 11.91
N MET A 459 -6.95 28.07 13.04
CA MET A 459 -7.71 26.86 13.33
C MET A 459 -9.21 27.17 13.28
N VAL A 460 -9.96 26.38 12.54
CA VAL A 460 -11.43 26.44 12.48
C VAL A 460 -12.00 25.18 13.14
N PRO A 461 -12.75 25.30 14.25
CA PRO A 461 -13.54 24.20 14.79
C PRO A 461 -14.63 23.78 13.80
N THR A 462 -14.76 22.48 13.54
CA THR A 462 -15.65 21.93 12.50
C THR A 462 -16.26 20.59 12.91
N SER A 463 -17.47 20.33 12.44
CA SER A 463 -18.02 18.97 12.33
C SER A 463 -18.31 18.64 10.88
N ALA A 464 -17.53 17.69 10.36
CA ALA A 464 -17.81 16.94 9.15
C ALA A 464 -19.20 16.28 9.11
N HIS A 465 -19.72 15.86 10.26
CA HIS A 465 -20.94 15.08 10.33
C HIS A 465 -22.17 16.00 10.38
N THR A 466 -22.20 16.94 11.31
CA THR A 466 -23.36 17.82 11.51
C THR A 466 -23.36 19.02 10.56
N GLY A 467 -22.18 19.59 10.30
CA GLY A 467 -21.95 20.79 9.50
C GLY A 467 -21.55 22.03 10.30
N ASP A 468 -21.52 21.94 11.64
CA ASP A 468 -21.04 23.03 12.50
C ASP A 468 -19.67 23.55 12.01
N GLY A 469 -19.50 24.86 11.82
CA GLY A 469 -18.23 25.48 11.42
C GLY A 469 -17.80 25.33 9.96
N MET A 470 -18.57 24.63 9.12
CA MET A 470 -18.23 24.47 7.69
C MET A 470 -18.34 25.80 6.91
N GLY A 471 -19.26 26.68 7.30
CA GLY A 471 -19.35 28.05 6.77
C GLY A 471 -18.12 28.89 7.12
N ASP A 472 -17.70 28.86 8.39
CA ASP A 472 -16.49 29.55 8.87
C ASP A 472 -15.22 29.08 8.11
N LEU A 473 -15.11 27.77 7.83
CA LEU A 473 -14.00 27.20 7.07
C LEU A 473 -13.97 27.76 5.64
N LEU A 474 -15.11 27.80 4.95
CA LEU A 474 -15.22 28.39 3.61
C LEU A 474 -14.92 29.89 3.61
N ALA A 475 -15.39 30.63 4.61
CA ALA A 475 -15.13 32.07 4.75
C ALA A 475 -13.64 32.36 4.95
N ALA A 476 -12.97 31.61 5.86
CA ALA A 476 -11.55 31.72 6.12
C ALA A 476 -10.70 31.40 4.88
N LEU A 477 -11.10 30.39 4.09
CA LEU A 477 -10.45 30.05 2.82
C LEU A 477 -10.63 31.16 1.77
N CYS A 478 -11.83 31.69 1.58
CA CYS A 478 -12.11 32.80 0.66
C CYS A 478 -11.26 34.02 1.00
N MET A 479 -11.26 34.44 2.28
CA MET A 479 -10.48 35.58 2.77
C MET A 479 -8.97 35.37 2.57
N ARG A 480 -8.47 34.15 2.82
CA ARG A 480 -7.04 33.84 2.66
C ARG A 480 -6.59 33.83 1.19
N LEU A 481 -7.44 33.34 0.28
CA LEU A 481 -7.20 33.38 -1.17
C LEU A 481 -7.21 34.83 -1.69
N GLN A 482 -8.26 35.59 -1.38
CA GLN A 482 -8.43 36.97 -1.88
C GLN A 482 -7.32 37.91 -1.37
N ASN A 483 -7.04 37.92 -0.06
CA ASN A 483 -6.15 38.92 0.53
C ASN A 483 -4.66 38.65 0.30
N LYS A 484 -4.24 37.38 0.15
CA LYS A 484 -2.80 37.01 0.08
C LYS A 484 -2.38 36.38 -1.25
N LEU A 485 -3.32 35.85 -2.03
CA LEU A 485 -3.00 35.05 -3.22
C LEU A 485 -3.53 35.67 -4.54
N SER A 486 -4.10 36.88 -4.52
CA SER A 486 -4.62 37.58 -5.71
C SER A 486 -3.69 37.48 -6.93
N LYS A 487 -2.42 37.86 -6.78
CA LYS A 487 -1.39 37.79 -7.84
C LYS A 487 -1.12 36.39 -8.38
N ARG A 488 -1.21 35.36 -7.53
CA ARG A 488 -1.05 33.95 -7.93
C ARG A 488 -2.33 33.39 -8.58
N LEU A 489 -3.49 33.94 -8.22
CA LEU A 489 -4.82 33.61 -8.73
C LEU A 489 -5.25 34.46 -9.93
N ALA A 490 -4.52 35.52 -10.28
CA ALA A 490 -4.73 36.26 -11.53
C ALA A 490 -4.57 35.30 -12.71
N PHE A 491 -5.60 35.26 -13.58
CA PHE A 491 -5.68 34.36 -14.72
C PHE A 491 -4.55 34.63 -15.73
N SER A 492 -4.02 33.57 -16.34
CA SER A 492 -3.14 33.62 -17.51
C SER A 492 -3.77 32.78 -18.62
N GLU A 493 -3.55 33.17 -19.87
CA GLU A 493 -4.02 32.42 -21.05
C GLU A 493 -3.11 31.22 -21.38
N GLU A 494 -1.88 31.21 -20.86
CA GLU A 494 -0.94 30.11 -21.00
C GLU A 494 -1.40 28.85 -20.24
N LEU A 495 -1.40 27.71 -20.93
CA LEU A 495 -1.86 26.44 -20.37
C LEU A 495 -0.85 25.90 -19.35
N HIS A 496 -1.26 25.87 -18.08
CA HIS A 496 -0.55 25.14 -17.03
C HIS A 496 -1.43 23.99 -16.54
N ALA A 497 -1.18 22.79 -17.07
CA ALA A 497 -1.96 21.58 -16.79
C ALA A 497 -1.07 20.41 -16.34
N SER A 498 -1.63 19.48 -15.57
CA SER A 498 -0.93 18.26 -15.12
C SER A 498 -1.84 17.04 -15.08
N VAL A 499 -1.29 15.89 -15.50
CA VAL A 499 -2.00 14.61 -15.55
C VAL A 499 -2.10 14.01 -14.15
N MET A 500 -3.32 13.70 -13.72
CA MET A 500 -3.62 13.21 -12.37
C MET A 500 -3.61 11.69 -12.29
N GLU A 501 -4.37 11.04 -13.18
CA GLU A 501 -4.61 9.59 -13.27
C GLU A 501 -4.97 9.21 -14.73
N VAL A 502 -4.76 7.94 -15.10
CA VAL A 502 -5.15 7.35 -16.39
C VAL A 502 -6.25 6.31 -16.15
N LYS A 503 -7.35 6.34 -16.91
CA LYS A 503 -8.54 5.49 -16.68
C LYS A 503 -9.19 5.00 -17.96
N GLU A 504 -9.30 3.68 -18.09
CA GLU A 504 -10.14 2.99 -19.08
C GLU A 504 -11.63 3.24 -18.80
N LEU A 505 -12.38 3.79 -19.77
CA LEU A 505 -13.83 3.96 -19.68
C LEU A 505 -14.57 3.19 -20.78
N HIS A 506 -15.63 2.50 -20.39
CA HIS A 506 -16.45 1.68 -21.29
C HIS A 506 -17.14 2.58 -22.33
N GLY A 507 -16.89 2.31 -23.62
CA GLY A 507 -17.42 3.09 -24.74
C GLY A 507 -16.62 4.34 -25.13
N LEU A 508 -15.64 4.77 -24.32
CA LEU A 508 -14.77 5.91 -24.61
C LEU A 508 -13.29 5.51 -24.80
N GLY A 509 -12.90 4.30 -24.40
CA GLY A 509 -11.51 3.86 -24.40
C GLY A 509 -10.74 4.47 -23.23
N THR A 510 -9.43 4.61 -23.37
CA THR A 510 -8.60 5.20 -22.32
C THR A 510 -8.72 6.71 -22.31
N THR A 511 -8.97 7.25 -21.11
CA THR A 511 -9.11 8.68 -20.83
C THR A 511 -8.09 9.10 -19.78
N ILE A 512 -7.61 10.34 -19.83
CA ILE A 512 -6.76 10.90 -18.76
C ILE A 512 -7.53 11.94 -17.96
N ASP A 513 -7.34 11.92 -16.64
CA ASP A 513 -7.87 12.91 -15.73
C ASP A 513 -6.79 13.98 -15.53
N VAL A 514 -7.10 15.24 -15.80
CA VAL A 514 -6.14 16.36 -15.84
C VAL A 514 -6.66 17.52 -15.01
N ILE A 515 -5.78 18.12 -14.21
CA ILE A 515 -6.07 19.41 -13.56
C ILE A 515 -5.45 20.51 -14.40
N ILE A 516 -6.30 21.44 -14.84
CA ILE A 516 -5.91 22.65 -15.56
C ILE A 516 -5.87 23.79 -14.56
N VAL A 517 -4.66 24.26 -14.23
CA VAL A 517 -4.45 25.33 -13.25
C VAL A 517 -4.69 26.71 -13.85
N ASN A 518 -4.16 26.96 -15.05
CA ASN A 518 -4.29 28.22 -15.80
C ASN A 518 -4.41 27.92 -17.31
N GLY A 519 -4.74 28.94 -18.09
CA GLY A 519 -4.87 28.87 -19.54
C GLY A 519 -6.20 28.33 -20.03
N ARG A 520 -6.20 27.77 -21.24
CA ARG A 520 -7.38 27.16 -21.88
C ARG A 520 -6.96 25.92 -22.66
N ILE A 521 -7.90 25.00 -22.86
CA ILE A 521 -7.76 23.86 -23.77
C ILE A 521 -9.05 23.71 -24.59
N ARG A 522 -8.93 23.22 -25.82
CA ARG A 522 -10.02 23.06 -26.78
C ARG A 522 -10.07 21.64 -27.36
N GLU A 523 -11.26 21.26 -27.78
CA GLU A 523 -11.47 20.10 -28.63
C GLU A 523 -10.79 20.33 -29.99
N GLY A 524 -9.89 19.43 -30.39
CA GLY A 524 -9.04 19.59 -31.58
C GLY A 524 -7.61 20.10 -31.32
N ASP A 525 -7.25 20.51 -30.10
CA ASP A 525 -5.86 20.89 -29.76
C ASP A 525 -4.93 19.67 -29.83
N THR A 526 -3.65 19.87 -30.22
CA THR A 526 -2.60 18.86 -30.09
C THR A 526 -1.97 18.94 -28.71
N ILE A 527 -2.12 17.88 -27.90
CA ILE A 527 -1.52 17.77 -26.57
C ILE A 527 -0.23 16.93 -26.61
N VAL A 528 0.76 17.35 -25.83
CA VAL A 528 2.03 16.63 -25.61
C VAL A 528 2.17 16.26 -24.14
N LEU A 529 2.47 14.98 -23.87
CA LEU A 529 2.48 14.39 -22.54
C LEU A 529 3.47 13.21 -22.45
N ALA A 530 3.89 12.87 -21.23
CA ALA A 530 4.83 11.77 -21.01
C ALA A 530 4.16 10.39 -21.17
N GLY A 531 4.84 9.45 -21.80
CA GLY A 531 4.46 8.04 -21.85
C GLY A 531 5.58 7.10 -21.38
N GLN A 532 5.23 5.83 -21.11
CA GLN A 532 6.14 4.80 -20.60
C GLN A 532 7.27 4.44 -21.58
N GLU A 533 7.03 4.61 -22.89
CA GLU A 533 7.98 4.27 -23.97
C GLU A 533 8.63 5.52 -24.61
N GLY A 534 8.18 6.73 -24.26
CA GLY A 534 8.55 7.97 -24.92
C GLY A 534 7.47 9.06 -24.79
N PRO A 535 7.67 10.25 -25.36
CA PRO A 535 6.71 11.34 -25.29
C PRO A 535 5.59 11.13 -26.31
N ILE A 536 4.34 11.24 -25.85
CA ILE A 536 3.14 11.04 -26.66
C ILE A 536 2.64 12.41 -27.12
N ALA A 537 2.43 12.57 -28.43
CA ALA A 537 1.67 13.68 -28.99
C ALA A 537 0.38 13.15 -29.64
N THR A 538 -0.77 13.74 -29.30
CA THR A 538 -2.06 13.33 -29.84
C THR A 538 -3.02 14.52 -29.88
N GLN A 539 -3.94 14.51 -30.85
CA GLN A 539 -5.05 15.46 -30.87
C GLN A 539 -6.13 15.10 -29.84
N VAL A 540 -6.71 16.11 -29.18
CA VAL A 540 -7.84 15.98 -28.26
C VAL A 540 -9.12 15.70 -29.05
N ARG A 541 -9.71 14.52 -28.86
CA ARG A 541 -11.00 14.10 -29.45
C ARG A 541 -12.24 14.61 -28.69
N GLY A 542 -12.06 15.15 -27.48
CA GLY A 542 -13.16 15.65 -26.67
C GLY A 542 -12.76 15.96 -25.23
N LEU A 543 -13.36 17.02 -24.68
CA LEU A 543 -13.25 17.42 -23.28
C LEU A 543 -14.52 17.01 -22.54
N LEU A 544 -14.37 16.25 -21.46
CA LEU A 544 -15.45 15.83 -20.58
C LEU A 544 -15.34 16.53 -19.23
N GLN A 545 -16.42 17.22 -18.86
CA GLN A 545 -16.60 17.79 -17.53
C GLN A 545 -17.64 16.95 -16.74
N PRO A 546 -17.39 16.59 -15.46
CA PRO A 546 -18.44 16.05 -14.61
C PRO A 546 -19.54 17.11 -14.38
N ALA A 547 -20.78 16.68 -14.16
CA ALA A 547 -21.86 17.61 -13.81
C ALA A 547 -21.49 18.45 -12.55
N PRO A 548 -21.93 19.70 -12.43
CA PRO A 548 -21.62 20.54 -11.26
C PRO A 548 -22.04 19.85 -9.96
N MET A 549 -21.21 19.97 -8.92
CA MET A 549 -21.34 19.23 -7.65
C MET A 549 -21.31 17.69 -7.78
N SER A 550 -20.79 17.12 -8.87
CA SER A 550 -20.44 15.69 -8.97
C SER A 550 -18.94 15.49 -9.14
N GLU A 551 -18.43 14.33 -8.71
CA GLU A 551 -17.00 14.01 -8.84
C GLU A 551 -16.68 13.30 -10.13
N LEU A 552 -15.51 13.61 -10.69
CA LEU A 552 -14.95 13.01 -11.89
C LEU A 552 -14.80 11.46 -11.81
N ARG A 553 -14.73 10.91 -10.58
CA ARG A 553 -14.72 9.48 -10.25
C ARG A 553 -16.07 8.77 -10.33
N VAL A 554 -17.20 9.48 -10.17
CA VAL A 554 -18.53 8.87 -10.15
C VAL A 554 -18.98 8.57 -11.57
N LYS A 555 -19.54 7.36 -11.80
CA LYS A 555 -20.19 7.00 -13.07
C LYS A 555 -21.49 7.79 -13.24
N GLY A 556 -21.37 9.02 -13.75
CA GLY A 556 -22.47 9.93 -14.05
C GLY A 556 -22.50 10.34 -15.53
N THR A 557 -23.45 11.21 -15.88
CA THR A 557 -23.50 11.86 -17.19
C THR A 557 -22.44 12.95 -17.29
N TYR A 558 -21.37 12.69 -18.04
CA TYR A 558 -20.39 13.72 -18.40
C TYR A 558 -20.99 14.70 -19.42
N GLN A 559 -20.60 15.98 -19.31
CA GLN A 559 -20.93 17.02 -20.28
C GLN A 559 -19.74 17.20 -21.22
N HIS A 560 -20.00 17.14 -22.53
CA HIS A 560 -19.00 17.44 -23.56
C HIS A 560 -18.86 18.96 -23.69
N MET A 561 -17.61 19.44 -23.64
CA MET A 561 -17.26 20.85 -23.75
C MET A 561 -16.34 21.07 -24.97
N LYS A 562 -16.50 22.18 -25.69
CA LYS A 562 -15.63 22.53 -26.83
C LYS A 562 -14.35 23.27 -26.42
N GLU A 563 -14.45 24.06 -25.36
CA GLU A 563 -13.37 24.82 -24.75
C GLU A 563 -13.56 24.73 -23.23
N ILE A 564 -12.48 24.51 -22.49
CA ILE A 564 -12.47 24.63 -21.03
C ILE A 564 -11.40 25.65 -20.64
N GLN A 565 -11.85 26.75 -20.05
CA GLN A 565 -10.97 27.66 -19.33
C GLN A 565 -10.43 26.95 -18.08
N GLY A 566 -9.14 27.14 -17.81
CA GLY A 566 -8.46 26.64 -16.63
C GLY A 566 -9.13 27.10 -15.32
N ALA A 567 -8.64 26.53 -14.22
CA ALA A 567 -9.28 26.44 -12.91
C ALA A 567 -10.21 25.23 -12.70
N GLN A 568 -9.99 24.13 -13.43
CA GLN A 568 -10.94 23.01 -13.50
C GLN A 568 -10.23 21.64 -13.57
N GLY A 569 -10.92 20.60 -13.07
CA GLY A 569 -10.56 19.20 -13.30
C GLY A 569 -11.34 18.66 -14.49
N VAL A 570 -10.63 18.14 -15.49
CA VAL A 570 -11.17 17.74 -16.80
C VAL A 570 -10.81 16.28 -17.07
N LYS A 571 -11.68 15.57 -17.77
CA LYS A 571 -11.37 14.27 -18.37
C LYS A 571 -11.16 14.45 -19.88
N LEU A 572 -9.99 14.08 -20.37
CA LEU A 572 -9.63 14.16 -21.79
C LEU A 572 -9.82 12.80 -22.48
N ILE A 573 -10.31 12.86 -23.72
CA ILE A 573 -10.31 11.75 -24.68
C ILE A 573 -9.33 12.11 -25.80
N ALA A 574 -8.37 11.24 -26.08
CA ALA A 574 -7.41 11.38 -27.18
C ALA A 574 -7.04 9.99 -27.74
N LYS A 575 -6.08 9.88 -28.65
CA LYS A 575 -5.52 8.58 -29.04
C LYS A 575 -4.44 8.14 -28.05
N ASP A 576 -4.18 6.83 -27.99
CA ASP A 576 -2.93 6.22 -27.50
C ASP A 576 -2.53 6.57 -26.04
N LEU A 577 -3.50 7.07 -25.26
CA LEU A 577 -3.37 7.44 -23.85
C LEU A 577 -3.09 6.27 -22.88
N GLU A 578 -3.11 5.03 -23.38
CA GLU A 578 -2.86 3.81 -22.58
C GLU A 578 -1.48 3.79 -21.92
N LYS A 579 -0.47 4.37 -22.58
CA LYS A 579 0.91 4.41 -22.07
C LYS A 579 1.25 5.70 -21.32
N ALA A 580 0.28 6.60 -21.11
CA ALA A 580 0.49 7.90 -20.48
C ALA A 580 0.98 7.78 -19.02
N LEU A 581 1.85 8.71 -18.59
CA LEU A 581 2.39 8.79 -17.24
C LEU A 581 1.70 9.90 -16.43
N ALA A 582 1.12 9.54 -15.29
CA ALA A 582 0.48 10.48 -14.39
C ALA A 582 1.44 11.09 -13.36
N GLY A 583 1.25 12.39 -13.10
CA GLY A 583 2.06 13.24 -12.22
C GLY A 583 2.90 14.30 -12.96
N LEU A 584 2.98 14.23 -14.28
CA LEU A 584 3.78 15.13 -15.13
C LEU A 584 2.92 16.25 -15.75
N PRO A 585 3.54 17.34 -16.26
CA PRO A 585 2.82 18.39 -16.97
C PRO A 585 2.22 17.89 -18.30
N LEU A 586 1.21 18.60 -18.78
CA LEU A 586 0.63 18.45 -20.10
C LEU A 586 0.69 19.80 -20.82
N TYR A 587 1.21 19.78 -22.04
CA TYR A 587 1.36 20.96 -22.89
C TYR A 587 0.40 20.89 -24.08
N VAL A 588 0.08 22.05 -24.67
CA VAL A 588 -0.59 22.14 -25.98
C VAL A 588 0.40 22.77 -26.97
N ALA A 589 0.56 22.12 -28.11
CA ALA A 589 1.38 22.60 -29.23
C ALA A 589 0.46 23.16 -30.33
N THR A 590 0.81 24.34 -30.86
CA THR A 590 0.13 24.93 -32.02
C THR A 590 0.81 24.60 -33.35
N ASP A 591 2.15 24.49 -33.33
CA ASP A 591 2.99 24.18 -34.49
C ASP A 591 3.80 22.89 -34.27
N LEU A 592 4.22 22.23 -35.36
CA LEU A 592 5.12 21.07 -35.31
C LEU A 592 6.44 21.36 -34.56
N GLY A 593 6.97 22.58 -34.65
CA GLY A 593 8.15 23.00 -33.89
C GLY A 593 7.92 23.09 -32.39
N GLU A 594 6.70 23.46 -31.96
CA GLU A 594 6.32 23.42 -30.54
C GLU A 594 6.11 21.98 -30.07
N GLU A 595 5.53 21.12 -30.92
CA GLU A 595 5.34 19.70 -30.61
C GLU A 595 6.69 19.00 -30.36
N LEU A 596 7.69 19.25 -31.22
CA LEU A 596 9.05 18.74 -31.05
C LEU A 596 9.71 19.29 -29.77
N PHE A 597 9.62 20.59 -29.51
CA PHE A 597 10.16 21.19 -28.29
C PHE A 597 9.53 20.61 -27.01
N TYR A 598 8.20 20.48 -26.97
CA TYR A 598 7.53 19.92 -25.79
C TYR A 598 7.80 18.42 -25.61
N LYS A 599 8.05 17.65 -26.69
CA LYS A 599 8.53 16.27 -26.59
C LYS A 599 9.87 16.19 -25.85
N GLU A 600 10.83 17.06 -26.20
CA GLU A 600 12.13 17.16 -25.50
C GLU A 600 11.96 17.59 -24.03
N GLU A 601 11.18 18.64 -23.78
CA GLU A 601 10.97 19.18 -22.42
C GLU A 601 10.34 18.14 -21.48
N VAL A 602 9.35 17.40 -21.97
CA VAL A 602 8.69 16.30 -21.24
C VAL A 602 9.69 15.17 -20.92
N CYS A 603 10.51 14.76 -21.90
CA CYS A 603 11.54 13.74 -21.69
C CYS A 603 12.63 14.18 -20.69
N ARG A 604 13.05 15.45 -20.75
CA ARG A 604 13.96 16.06 -19.77
C ARG A 604 13.35 16.03 -18.36
N GLY A 605 12.10 16.49 -18.22
CA GLY A 605 11.39 16.52 -16.93
C GLY A 605 11.26 15.14 -16.28
N LEU A 606 10.93 14.11 -17.05
CA LEU A 606 10.92 12.72 -16.58
C LEU A 606 12.33 12.24 -16.19
N SER A 607 13.33 12.53 -17.01
CA SER A 607 14.72 12.12 -16.77
C SER A 607 15.30 12.74 -15.50
N ASP A 608 15.04 14.02 -15.26
CA ASP A 608 15.57 14.73 -14.10
C ASP A 608 14.83 14.34 -12.81
N ALA A 609 13.53 14.05 -12.88
CA ALA A 609 12.78 13.45 -11.78
C ALA A 609 13.32 12.06 -11.38
N LEU A 610 13.77 11.25 -12.35
CA LEU A 610 14.40 9.95 -12.08
C LEU A 610 15.83 10.09 -11.56
N LYS A 611 16.65 11.00 -12.13
CA LYS A 611 18.03 11.29 -11.66
C LYS A 611 18.09 11.81 -10.22
N ALA A 612 17.05 12.50 -9.75
CA ALA A 612 16.94 12.95 -8.37
C ALA A 612 16.86 11.80 -7.34
N ILE A 613 16.60 10.57 -7.80
CA ILE A 613 16.51 9.39 -6.96
C ILE A 613 17.88 8.69 -6.92
N SER A 614 18.57 8.77 -5.79
CA SER A 614 19.77 7.96 -5.54
C SER A 614 19.43 6.46 -5.52
N VAL A 615 20.20 5.63 -6.24
CA VAL A 615 20.00 4.16 -6.36
C VAL A 615 21.23 3.44 -5.80
N ALA A 616 21.04 2.26 -5.21
CA ALA A 616 22.11 1.45 -4.61
C ALA A 616 22.62 0.34 -5.56
N PRO A 617 23.88 -0.12 -5.44
CA PRO A 617 24.43 -1.20 -6.28
C PRO A 617 23.91 -2.61 -5.92
N LEU A 618 23.18 -2.73 -4.82
CA LEU A 618 22.48 -3.92 -4.32
C LEU A 618 21.13 -3.46 -3.75
N GLY A 619 20.07 -4.24 -3.93
CA GLY A 619 18.74 -3.93 -3.42
C GLY A 619 17.61 -4.41 -4.32
N VAL A 620 16.37 -4.24 -3.87
CA VAL A 620 15.16 -4.67 -4.61
C VAL A 620 14.90 -3.82 -5.84
N TYR A 621 14.14 -4.37 -6.80
CA TYR A 621 13.65 -3.62 -7.95
C TYR A 621 12.24 -3.11 -7.69
N VAL A 622 11.97 -1.84 -8.00
CA VAL A 622 10.72 -1.16 -7.64
C VAL A 622 9.98 -0.69 -8.88
N VAL A 623 8.71 -1.10 -9.02
CA VAL A 623 7.82 -0.70 -10.12
C VAL A 623 6.52 -0.17 -9.55
N ALA A 624 6.06 0.98 -10.02
CA ALA A 624 4.79 1.56 -9.57
C ALA A 624 3.99 2.17 -10.71
N SER A 625 2.67 2.30 -10.50
CA SER A 625 1.74 2.82 -11.51
C SER A 625 2.02 4.25 -11.97
N THR A 626 2.56 5.10 -11.09
CA THR A 626 2.66 6.55 -11.31
C THR A 626 3.83 7.15 -10.53
N LEU A 627 4.39 8.28 -10.99
CA LEU A 627 5.60 8.88 -10.39
C LEU A 627 5.44 9.14 -8.88
N GLY A 628 4.30 9.69 -8.46
CA GLY A 628 4.04 9.95 -7.03
C GLY A 628 3.75 8.71 -6.17
N SER A 629 3.38 7.56 -6.75
CA SER A 629 3.28 6.30 -5.97
C SER A 629 4.66 5.66 -5.83
N LEU A 630 5.52 5.75 -6.86
CA LEU A 630 6.94 5.44 -6.79
C LEU A 630 7.66 6.28 -5.70
N GLU A 631 7.52 7.61 -5.71
CA GLU A 631 8.09 8.50 -4.68
C GLU A 631 7.70 8.06 -3.27
N SER A 632 6.39 7.78 -3.07
CA SER A 632 5.84 7.38 -1.77
C SER A 632 6.42 6.03 -1.30
N LEU A 633 6.56 5.07 -2.20
CA LEU A 633 7.14 3.76 -1.93
C LEU A 633 8.65 3.85 -1.64
N LEU A 634 9.39 4.70 -2.34
CA LEU A 634 10.84 4.89 -2.12
C LEU A 634 11.15 5.63 -0.81
N VAL A 635 10.36 6.66 -0.46
CA VAL A 635 10.45 7.30 0.86
C VAL A 635 10.15 6.31 1.97
N TYR A 636 9.16 5.43 1.74
CA TYR A 636 8.83 4.36 2.68
C TYR A 636 9.96 3.31 2.82
N LEU A 637 10.52 2.78 1.71
CA LEU A 637 11.63 1.81 1.75
C LEU A 637 12.87 2.36 2.47
N LYS A 638 13.16 3.66 2.32
CA LYS A 638 14.20 4.37 3.09
C LYS A 638 13.94 4.46 4.59
N SER A 639 12.69 4.35 5.04
CA SER A 639 12.34 4.33 6.47
C SER A 639 12.44 2.94 7.12
N VAL A 640 12.64 1.89 6.32
CA VAL A 640 12.81 0.49 6.75
C VAL A 640 14.24 -0.02 6.45
N ASP A 641 15.16 0.88 6.08
CA ASP A 641 16.54 0.58 5.64
C ASP A 641 16.62 -0.48 4.51
N ILE A 642 15.59 -0.57 3.65
CA ILE A 642 15.58 -1.47 2.50
C ILE A 642 16.22 -0.76 1.29
N PRO A 643 17.38 -1.22 0.80
CA PRO A 643 17.99 -0.65 -0.38
C PRO A 643 17.27 -1.10 -1.66
N TYR A 644 17.27 -0.25 -2.68
CA TYR A 644 16.69 -0.54 -3.99
C TYR A 644 17.75 -0.30 -5.10
N SER A 645 17.79 -1.20 -6.08
CA SER A 645 18.80 -1.25 -7.15
C SER A 645 18.32 -0.85 -8.53
N GLY A 646 17.01 -0.74 -8.71
CA GLY A 646 16.41 -0.33 -9.97
C GLY A 646 14.96 0.07 -9.82
N ILE A 647 14.51 0.93 -10.74
CA ILE A 647 13.25 1.65 -10.68
C ILE A 647 12.62 1.63 -12.08
N SER A 648 11.30 1.45 -12.13
CA SER A 648 10.48 1.58 -13.34
C SER A 648 9.10 2.16 -13.02
N ILE A 649 8.40 2.69 -14.03
CA ILE A 649 7.04 3.23 -13.91
C ILE A 649 6.19 2.66 -15.05
N GLY A 650 5.01 2.13 -14.74
CA GLY A 650 4.16 1.42 -15.71
C GLY A 650 4.12 -0.08 -15.47
N THR A 651 3.90 -0.87 -16.53
CA THR A 651 3.81 -2.34 -16.42
C THR A 651 5.16 -3.02 -16.15
N VAL A 652 5.17 -4.15 -15.43
CA VAL A 652 6.39 -4.96 -15.26
C VAL A 652 6.67 -5.75 -16.53
N HIS A 653 7.82 -5.49 -17.17
CA HIS A 653 8.26 -6.13 -18.41
C HIS A 653 9.45 -7.08 -18.20
N LYS A 654 9.77 -7.88 -19.23
CA LYS A 654 10.98 -8.75 -19.23
C LYS A 654 12.27 -8.00 -18.85
N LYS A 655 12.41 -6.74 -19.31
CA LYS A 655 13.57 -5.88 -19.01
C LYS A 655 13.77 -5.63 -17.50
N ASP A 656 12.68 -5.55 -16.73
CA ASP A 656 12.73 -5.34 -15.28
C ASP A 656 13.17 -6.61 -14.55
N VAL A 657 12.68 -7.77 -15.01
CA VAL A 657 13.07 -9.09 -14.48
C VAL A 657 14.53 -9.41 -14.78
N MET A 658 15.02 -9.11 -15.99
CA MET A 658 16.44 -9.29 -16.37
C MET A 658 17.40 -8.40 -15.57
N LYS A 659 16.98 -7.20 -15.14
CA LYS A 659 17.76 -6.37 -14.19
C LYS A 659 17.72 -6.98 -12.78
N SER A 660 16.58 -7.53 -12.38
CA SER A 660 16.37 -8.12 -11.06
C SER A 660 17.11 -9.45 -10.87
N SER A 661 17.30 -10.24 -11.93
CA SER A 661 18.00 -11.53 -11.86
C SER A 661 19.48 -11.41 -11.48
N VAL A 662 20.12 -10.25 -11.75
CA VAL A 662 21.49 -9.94 -11.30
C VAL A 662 21.61 -9.98 -9.76
N MET A 663 20.51 -9.80 -9.02
CA MET A 663 20.50 -9.90 -7.56
C MET A 663 20.41 -11.36 -7.06
N VAL A 664 20.00 -12.32 -7.89
CA VAL A 664 19.90 -13.75 -7.52
C VAL A 664 21.27 -14.33 -7.17
N GLU A 665 22.28 -13.98 -7.95
CA GLU A 665 23.67 -14.42 -7.77
C GLU A 665 24.38 -13.68 -6.63
N ARG A 666 24.05 -12.39 -6.43
CA ARG A 666 24.72 -11.53 -5.45
C ARG A 666 24.16 -11.67 -4.03
N GLU A 667 22.86 -11.42 -3.85
CA GLU A 667 22.18 -11.49 -2.55
C GLU A 667 20.70 -11.88 -2.77
N PRO A 668 20.31 -13.17 -2.71
CA PRO A 668 18.99 -13.63 -3.13
C PRO A 668 17.81 -13.09 -2.30
N LYS A 669 18.06 -12.49 -1.14
CA LYS A 669 17.09 -11.69 -0.37
C LYS A 669 16.56 -10.46 -1.14
N TRP A 670 17.34 -9.92 -2.09
CA TRP A 670 17.01 -8.76 -2.91
C TRP A 670 16.58 -9.13 -4.34
N ALA A 671 16.50 -10.42 -4.69
CA ALA A 671 16.02 -10.92 -5.97
C ALA A 671 14.48 -10.80 -6.11
N VAL A 672 13.98 -9.58 -5.89
CA VAL A 672 12.59 -9.25 -5.63
C VAL A 672 12.17 -8.02 -6.44
N ILE A 673 11.04 -8.13 -7.13
CA ILE A 673 10.31 -7.01 -7.73
C ILE A 673 9.14 -6.64 -6.83
N LEU A 674 9.11 -5.40 -6.37
CA LEU A 674 7.97 -4.78 -5.69
C LEU A 674 7.13 -4.02 -6.72
N ALA A 675 5.97 -4.57 -7.08
CA ALA A 675 5.05 -4.01 -8.07
C ALA A 675 3.82 -3.40 -7.37
N PHE A 676 3.81 -2.07 -7.22
CA PHE A 676 2.75 -1.32 -6.54
C PHE A 676 1.71 -0.79 -7.54
N ASP A 677 0.45 -1.25 -7.41
CA ASP A 677 -0.67 -0.82 -8.27
C ASP A 677 -0.45 -1.12 -9.77
N VAL A 678 0.30 -2.18 -10.08
CA VAL A 678 0.81 -2.49 -11.44
C VAL A 678 0.36 -3.86 -11.94
N LYS A 679 -0.08 -3.90 -13.21
CA LYS A 679 -0.29 -5.14 -13.98
C LYS A 679 1.08 -5.72 -14.39
N VAL A 680 1.34 -6.99 -14.08
CA VAL A 680 2.54 -7.73 -14.51
C VAL A 680 2.27 -8.38 -15.87
N ASP A 681 3.20 -8.27 -16.82
CA ASP A 681 3.11 -8.99 -18.09
C ASP A 681 3.24 -10.51 -17.85
N LYS A 682 2.40 -11.31 -18.52
CA LYS A 682 2.43 -12.78 -18.47
C LYS A 682 3.80 -13.31 -18.88
N ASP A 683 4.43 -12.64 -19.83
CA ASP A 683 5.71 -13.03 -20.40
C ASP A 683 6.90 -12.64 -19.52
N ALA A 684 6.76 -11.57 -18.72
CA ALA A 684 7.65 -11.29 -17.59
C ALA A 684 7.44 -12.29 -16.43
N GLN A 685 6.21 -12.71 -16.16
CA GLN A 685 5.87 -13.65 -15.09
C GLN A 685 6.45 -15.06 -15.30
N LYS A 686 6.49 -15.56 -16.55
CA LYS A 686 7.19 -16.81 -16.92
C LYS A 686 8.68 -16.71 -16.62
N LEU A 687 9.33 -15.70 -17.18
CA LEU A 687 10.78 -15.48 -17.08
C LEU A 687 11.22 -15.25 -15.62
N ALA A 688 10.38 -14.63 -14.79
CA ALA A 688 10.62 -14.51 -13.36
C ALA A 688 10.60 -15.87 -12.62
N ALA A 689 9.71 -16.79 -13.01
CA ALA A 689 9.68 -18.14 -12.45
C ALA A 689 10.90 -18.97 -12.89
N GLU A 690 11.33 -18.82 -14.14
CA GLU A 690 12.54 -19.46 -14.70
C GLU A 690 13.82 -18.96 -14.01
N LEU A 691 14.00 -17.65 -13.88
CA LEU A 691 15.15 -17.02 -13.21
C LEU A 691 15.04 -16.95 -11.68
N LYS A 692 14.00 -17.54 -11.09
CA LYS A 692 13.71 -17.58 -9.62
C LYS A 692 13.59 -16.19 -8.96
N VAL A 693 13.27 -15.15 -9.74
CA VAL A 693 13.00 -13.79 -9.24
C VAL A 693 11.59 -13.74 -8.67
N LYS A 694 11.43 -13.26 -7.43
CA LYS A 694 10.13 -13.16 -6.78
C LYS A 694 9.44 -11.84 -7.15
N ILE A 695 8.19 -11.88 -7.60
CA ILE A 695 7.37 -10.68 -7.82
C ILE A 695 6.31 -10.60 -6.72
N PHE A 696 6.20 -9.44 -6.07
CA PHE A 696 5.11 -9.10 -5.15
C PHE A 696 4.25 -8.00 -5.74
N THR A 697 2.94 -8.25 -5.85
CA THR A 697 1.95 -7.35 -6.45
C THR A 697 0.91 -6.92 -5.42
N SER A 698 0.73 -5.62 -5.22
CA SER A 698 -0.30 -5.09 -4.31
C SER A 698 -0.66 -3.64 -4.63
N GLU A 699 -1.93 -3.29 -4.45
CA GLU A 699 -2.46 -1.91 -4.51
C GLU A 699 -2.15 -1.11 -3.22
N ILE A 700 -1.55 -1.75 -2.21
CA ILE A 700 -1.36 -1.21 -0.85
C ILE A 700 0.08 -1.46 -0.37
N ILE A 701 0.78 -0.38 0.03
CA ILE A 701 2.21 -0.37 0.37
C ILE A 701 2.55 -1.31 1.54
N TYR A 702 1.83 -1.23 2.66
CA TYR A 702 2.13 -2.07 3.83
C TYR A 702 1.95 -3.58 3.56
N ARG A 703 1.17 -3.98 2.55
CA ARG A 703 1.08 -5.39 2.15
C ARG A 703 2.31 -5.87 1.39
N LEU A 704 2.97 -4.99 0.61
CA LEU A 704 4.28 -5.30 0.00
C LEU A 704 5.36 -5.44 1.07
N GLN A 705 5.32 -4.59 2.11
CA GLN A 705 6.17 -4.71 3.30
C GLN A 705 6.00 -6.10 3.94
N THR A 706 4.79 -6.45 4.39
CA THR A 706 4.56 -7.73 5.07
C THR A 706 4.97 -8.94 4.21
N GLN A 707 4.63 -8.94 2.92
CA GLN A 707 5.05 -10.00 1.98
C GLN A 707 6.58 -10.11 1.83
N MET A 708 7.29 -8.97 1.88
CA MET A 708 8.75 -8.94 1.80
C MET A 708 9.42 -9.35 3.12
N GLU A 709 8.85 -8.97 4.27
CA GLU A 709 9.30 -9.40 5.60
C GLU A 709 9.10 -10.92 5.78
N GLU A 710 7.91 -11.43 5.46
CA GLU A 710 7.60 -12.87 5.43
C GLU A 710 8.59 -13.65 4.55
N TYR A 711 8.89 -13.14 3.35
CA TYR A 711 9.84 -13.75 2.42
C TYR A 711 11.29 -13.73 2.92
N ILE A 712 11.74 -12.61 3.51
CA ILE A 712 13.06 -12.50 4.12
C ILE A 712 13.19 -13.49 5.30
N ASP A 713 12.13 -13.65 6.11
CA ASP A 713 12.13 -14.57 7.24
C ASP A 713 11.94 -16.04 6.82
N ASP A 714 11.25 -16.33 5.71
CA ASP A 714 11.23 -17.63 5.05
C ASP A 714 12.64 -18.00 4.54
N LEU A 715 13.35 -17.07 3.90
CA LEU A 715 14.75 -17.28 3.47
C LEU A 715 15.68 -17.52 4.66
N LYS A 716 15.57 -16.75 5.75
CA LYS A 716 16.31 -16.99 7.00
C LYS A 716 16.01 -18.37 7.57
N ARG A 717 14.73 -18.77 7.65
CA ARG A 717 14.31 -20.11 8.13
C ARG A 717 14.82 -21.24 7.23
N GLY A 718 14.73 -21.07 5.91
CA GLY A 718 15.24 -22.03 4.93
C GLY A 718 16.75 -22.23 5.01
N ASN A 719 17.54 -21.16 5.14
CA ASN A 719 18.99 -21.26 5.29
C ASN A 719 19.39 -21.83 6.67
N ARG A 720 18.72 -21.42 7.76
CA ARG A 720 18.88 -22.08 9.08
C ARG A 720 18.65 -23.58 8.99
N GLN A 721 17.59 -24.02 8.31
CA GLN A 721 17.28 -25.45 8.19
C GLN A 721 18.36 -26.21 7.39
N LYS A 722 18.89 -25.64 6.29
CA LYS A 722 20.01 -26.24 5.53
C LYS A 722 21.29 -26.39 6.35
N HIS A 723 21.63 -25.36 7.13
CA HIS A 723 22.88 -25.33 7.90
C HIS A 723 22.74 -25.91 9.33
N ARG A 724 21.58 -26.45 9.70
CA ARG A 724 21.30 -27.00 11.05
C ARG A 724 22.27 -28.10 11.48
N ASP A 725 22.66 -29.00 10.58
CA ASP A 725 23.59 -30.10 10.90
C ASP A 725 25.07 -29.65 10.95
N LEU A 726 25.40 -28.44 10.50
CA LEU A 726 26.72 -27.81 10.63
C LEU A 726 26.81 -26.86 11.84
N ALA A 727 25.66 -26.48 12.41
CA ALA A 727 25.51 -25.51 13.49
C ALA A 727 25.82 -26.12 14.87
N ILE A 728 27.11 -26.22 15.20
CA ILE A 728 27.58 -26.76 16.47
C ILE A 728 27.52 -25.68 17.56
N TYR A 729 26.60 -25.84 18.51
CA TYR A 729 26.52 -24.99 19.69
C TYR A 729 27.69 -25.30 20.65
N PRO A 730 28.30 -24.27 21.26
CA PRO A 730 29.39 -24.46 22.20
C PRO A 730 28.88 -25.08 23.51
N CYS A 731 29.52 -26.16 23.98
CA CYS A 731 29.23 -26.74 25.28
C CYS A 731 30.50 -27.22 26.00
N LYS A 732 30.47 -27.13 27.34
CA LYS A 732 31.48 -27.64 28.27
C LYS A 732 30.76 -28.51 29.29
N LEU A 733 31.12 -29.79 29.33
CA LEU A 733 30.44 -30.82 30.12
C LEU A 733 31.45 -31.51 31.03
N ARG A 734 31.00 -31.86 32.24
CA ARG A 734 31.78 -32.60 33.22
C ARG A 734 31.06 -33.90 33.57
N ILE A 735 31.80 -35.01 33.55
CA ILE A 735 31.25 -36.34 33.86
C ILE A 735 31.05 -36.47 35.38
N LEU A 736 29.89 -36.96 35.78
CA LEU A 736 29.58 -37.27 37.18
C LEU A 736 30.20 -38.64 37.54
N PRO A 737 31.15 -38.73 38.51
CA PRO A 737 31.96 -39.93 38.71
C PRO A 737 31.19 -41.24 38.92
N ASP A 738 30.10 -41.18 39.68
CA ASP A 738 29.31 -42.36 40.07
C ASP A 738 28.22 -42.74 39.06
N MET A 739 27.99 -41.93 38.02
CA MET A 739 26.84 -42.04 37.10
C MET A 739 27.23 -42.55 35.71
N VAL A 740 28.08 -43.58 35.65
CA VAL A 740 28.58 -44.15 34.39
C VAL A 740 27.90 -45.49 34.09
N PHE A 741 26.84 -45.45 33.28
CA PHE A 741 25.98 -46.61 32.99
C PHE A 741 26.57 -47.56 31.95
N ASN A 742 27.23 -47.06 30.90
CA ASN A 742 27.95 -47.89 29.93
C ASN A 742 29.32 -47.31 29.58
N LYS A 743 30.36 -48.14 29.74
CA LYS A 743 31.79 -47.80 29.55
C LYS A 743 32.33 -48.15 28.16
N ARG A 744 31.52 -48.80 27.32
CA ARG A 744 31.82 -49.16 25.92
C ARG A 744 30.79 -48.50 25.00
N ALA A 745 31.08 -48.36 23.71
CA ALA A 745 30.12 -47.86 22.73
C ALA A 745 28.83 -48.74 22.71
N PRO A 746 27.61 -48.16 22.69
CA PRO A 746 27.30 -46.73 22.85
C PRO A 746 27.54 -46.29 24.30
N ILE A 747 28.36 -45.25 24.50
CA ILE A 747 28.78 -44.81 25.84
C ILE A 747 27.62 -44.07 26.49
N VAL A 748 27.30 -44.38 27.75
CA VAL A 748 26.18 -43.75 28.47
C VAL A 748 26.67 -43.22 29.82
N VAL A 749 26.66 -41.91 29.97
CA VAL A 749 27.25 -41.18 31.12
C VAL A 749 26.33 -40.06 31.60
N GLY A 750 26.22 -39.90 32.92
CA GLY A 750 25.70 -38.70 33.56
C GLY A 750 26.70 -37.56 33.45
N VAL A 751 26.26 -36.39 32.98
CA VAL A 751 27.06 -35.17 32.85
C VAL A 751 26.36 -33.98 33.47
N HIS A 752 27.16 -33.08 34.05
CA HIS A 752 26.76 -31.74 34.43
C HIS A 752 27.18 -30.76 33.33
N VAL A 753 26.27 -29.89 32.89
CA VAL A 753 26.57 -28.85 31.88
C VAL A 753 27.23 -27.65 32.57
N GLU A 754 28.57 -27.58 32.57
CA GLU A 754 29.30 -26.46 33.20
C GLU A 754 29.07 -25.13 32.47
N ALA A 755 28.96 -25.16 31.13
CA ALA A 755 28.65 -23.97 30.33
C ALA A 755 28.09 -24.32 28.95
N GLY A 756 27.23 -23.44 28.43
CA GLY A 756 26.71 -23.49 27.06
C GLY A 756 25.48 -24.39 26.91
N VAL A 757 25.31 -24.95 25.70
CA VAL A 757 24.13 -25.77 25.35
C VAL A 757 24.58 -27.03 24.61
N VAL A 758 24.30 -28.20 25.18
CA VAL A 758 24.45 -29.49 24.49
C VAL A 758 23.12 -29.87 23.84
N ARG A 759 23.18 -30.43 22.63
CA ARG A 759 22.05 -30.89 21.84
C ARG A 759 22.34 -32.28 21.29
N GLU A 760 21.30 -32.97 20.82
CA GLU A 760 21.48 -34.14 19.97
C GLU A 760 22.34 -33.80 18.73
N ARG A 761 23.08 -34.79 18.23
CA ARG A 761 24.09 -34.71 17.16
C ARG A 761 25.36 -33.91 17.47
N THR A 762 25.45 -33.14 18.56
CA THR A 762 26.68 -32.42 18.93
C THR A 762 27.88 -33.38 19.03
N PRO A 763 28.97 -33.17 18.28
CA PRO A 763 30.19 -33.98 18.40
C PRO A 763 30.99 -33.56 19.64
N LEU A 764 31.57 -34.55 20.35
CA LEU A 764 32.32 -34.32 21.59
C LEU A 764 33.78 -34.79 21.50
N CYS A 765 34.68 -34.02 22.13
CA CYS A 765 36.10 -34.35 22.29
C CYS A 765 36.63 -34.01 23.68
N VAL A 766 37.82 -34.54 24.00
CA VAL A 766 38.58 -34.30 25.24
C VAL A 766 39.83 -33.47 24.92
N PRO A 767 39.91 -32.18 25.27
CA PRO A 767 41.04 -31.33 24.90
C PRO A 767 42.37 -31.79 25.50
N SER A 768 42.37 -32.18 26.79
CA SER A 768 43.55 -32.48 27.60
C SER A 768 44.40 -33.67 27.15
N LYS A 769 43.95 -34.41 26.12
CA LYS A 769 44.55 -35.65 25.61
C LYS A 769 44.44 -35.64 24.09
N ASP A 770 45.27 -34.82 23.43
CA ASP A 770 45.39 -34.67 21.97
C ASP A 770 44.03 -34.56 21.24
N CYS A 771 43.09 -33.83 21.84
CA CYS A 771 41.71 -33.64 21.34
C CYS A 771 40.94 -34.94 21.01
N ILE A 772 41.19 -36.07 21.71
CA ILE A 772 40.52 -37.37 21.48
C ILE A 772 39.01 -37.20 21.22
N HIS A 773 38.56 -37.66 20.06
CA HIS A 773 37.16 -37.67 19.66
C HIS A 773 36.44 -38.84 20.35
N LEU A 774 35.22 -38.59 20.86
CA LEU A 774 34.42 -39.59 21.56
C LEU A 774 33.22 -40.08 20.75
N GLY A 775 32.70 -39.26 19.83
CA GLY A 775 31.49 -39.55 19.08
C GLY A 775 30.59 -38.31 18.92
N ARG A 776 29.32 -38.57 18.58
CA ARG A 776 28.23 -37.58 18.63
C ARG A 776 27.24 -37.96 19.73
N VAL A 777 26.62 -36.97 20.36
CA VAL A 777 25.48 -37.20 21.26
C VAL A 777 24.32 -37.78 20.43
N TYR A 778 23.90 -39.00 20.73
CA TYR A 778 22.76 -39.65 20.07
C TYR A 778 21.44 -39.23 20.69
N SER A 779 21.36 -39.23 22.03
CA SER A 779 20.17 -38.83 22.79
C SER A 779 20.58 -38.24 24.16
N ILE A 780 19.71 -37.39 24.70
CA ILE A 780 19.85 -36.78 26.02
C ILE A 780 18.60 -37.13 26.86
N GLU A 781 18.80 -37.60 28.09
CA GLU A 781 17.73 -37.90 29.02
C GLU A 781 17.88 -37.15 30.34
N SER A 782 16.78 -36.56 30.83
CA SER A 782 16.69 -36.03 32.19
C SER A 782 15.56 -36.75 32.93
N ASN A 783 15.89 -37.44 34.02
CA ASN A 783 14.93 -38.16 34.86
C ASN A 783 13.99 -39.10 34.06
N HIS A 784 14.56 -39.92 33.18
CA HIS A 784 13.87 -40.84 32.26
C HIS A 784 12.88 -40.18 31.27
N LYS A 785 13.10 -38.90 30.94
CA LYS A 785 12.44 -38.20 29.83
C LYS A 785 13.48 -37.80 28.79
N PRO A 786 13.27 -38.07 27.49
CA PRO A 786 14.14 -37.55 26.44
C PRO A 786 13.99 -36.02 26.35
N VAL A 787 15.08 -35.33 26.01
CA VAL A 787 15.13 -33.86 25.88
C VAL A 787 16.02 -33.48 24.70
N GLU A 788 15.60 -32.56 23.84
CA GLU A 788 16.38 -32.17 22.64
C GLU A 788 17.64 -31.34 22.96
N GLU A 789 17.63 -30.60 24.07
CA GLU A 789 18.74 -29.76 24.53
C GLU A 789 18.87 -29.72 26.06
N ALA A 790 20.10 -29.54 26.55
CA ALA A 790 20.39 -29.25 27.95
C ALA A 790 21.34 -28.05 28.08
N ARG A 791 21.13 -27.22 29.11
CA ARG A 791 21.76 -25.91 29.31
C ARG A 791 22.56 -25.86 30.62
N THR A 792 23.45 -24.87 30.73
CA THR A 792 24.26 -24.56 31.92
C THR A 792 23.54 -24.84 33.26
N GLY A 793 24.17 -25.61 34.14
CA GLY A 793 23.68 -25.97 35.47
C GLY A 793 22.70 -27.15 35.51
N GLN A 794 22.34 -27.74 34.36
CA GLN A 794 21.53 -28.96 34.31
C GLN A 794 22.40 -30.22 34.38
N GLU A 795 21.83 -31.27 34.99
CA GLU A 795 22.40 -32.62 35.03
C GLU A 795 21.53 -33.55 34.19
N VAL A 796 22.16 -34.23 33.23
CA VAL A 796 21.51 -35.07 32.23
C VAL A 796 22.34 -36.31 31.94
N CYS A 797 21.70 -37.41 31.57
CA CYS A 797 22.39 -38.54 30.98
C CYS A 797 22.51 -38.32 29.47
N ILE A 798 23.71 -38.50 28.92
CA ILE A 798 23.95 -38.47 27.48
C ILE A 798 24.40 -39.83 26.99
N ARG A 799 23.85 -40.24 25.85
CA ARG A 799 24.36 -41.35 25.05
C ARG A 799 25.28 -40.78 23.96
N ILE A 800 26.50 -41.31 23.88
CA ILE A 800 27.50 -40.94 22.88
C ILE A 800 27.77 -42.14 21.98
N ASP A 801 27.47 -42.00 20.70
CA ASP A 801 27.72 -43.01 19.68
C ASP A 801 28.94 -42.61 18.85
N PRO A 802 29.88 -43.54 18.56
CA PRO A 802 31.10 -43.24 17.81
C PRO A 802 30.79 -42.86 16.36
N LEU A 803 31.72 -42.14 15.70
CA LEU A 803 31.60 -41.90 14.26
C LEU A 803 32.00 -43.14 13.46
N ASP A 804 31.35 -43.33 12.31
CA ASP A 804 31.63 -44.43 11.39
C ASP A 804 33.12 -44.44 10.95
N GLY A 805 33.80 -45.56 11.22
CA GLY A 805 35.21 -45.75 10.91
C GLY A 805 36.21 -45.42 12.03
N GLU A 806 35.80 -44.75 13.12
CA GLU A 806 36.69 -44.51 14.27
C GLU A 806 36.77 -45.73 15.22
N THR A 807 37.96 -45.98 15.78
CA THR A 807 38.14 -46.98 16.84
C THR A 807 37.31 -46.61 18.08
N PRO A 808 36.40 -47.46 18.61
CA PRO A 808 35.58 -47.12 19.75
C PRO A 808 36.44 -46.86 21.00
N LYS A 809 36.26 -45.69 21.63
CA LYS A 809 37.01 -45.31 22.83
C LYS A 809 36.42 -45.95 24.09
N LEU A 810 37.24 -46.05 25.14
CA LEU A 810 36.90 -46.73 26.39
C LEU A 810 37.01 -45.76 27.57
N TYR A 811 35.92 -45.64 28.33
CA TYR A 811 35.93 -44.96 29.63
C TYR A 811 36.73 -45.80 30.64
N GLY A 812 37.63 -45.17 31.41
CA GLY A 812 38.58 -45.89 32.28
C GLY A 812 39.88 -46.32 31.58
N ARG A 813 40.14 -45.86 30.36
CA ARG A 813 41.42 -46.09 29.64
C ARG A 813 41.83 -44.92 28.75
N HIS A 814 40.90 -44.34 28.00
CA HIS A 814 41.19 -43.19 27.14
C HIS A 814 40.76 -41.88 27.82
N PHE A 815 39.61 -41.89 28.48
CA PHE A 815 39.09 -40.76 29.24
C PHE A 815 38.36 -41.22 30.51
N ASP A 816 38.31 -40.32 31.49
CA ASP A 816 37.89 -40.56 32.89
C ASP A 816 37.05 -39.37 33.41
N HIS A 817 36.49 -39.46 34.62
CA HIS A 817 35.67 -38.39 35.21
C HIS A 817 36.43 -37.08 35.52
N ASN A 818 37.76 -37.10 35.47
CA ASN A 818 38.59 -35.90 35.62
C ASN A 818 38.81 -35.15 34.30
N ASP A 819 38.46 -35.75 33.16
CA ASP A 819 38.51 -35.08 31.86
C ASP A 819 37.24 -34.25 31.61
N LEU A 820 37.44 -33.03 31.09
CA LEU A 820 36.34 -32.20 30.59
C LEU A 820 36.00 -32.60 29.16
N LEU A 821 34.71 -32.74 28.86
CA LEU A 821 34.22 -32.93 27.49
C LEU A 821 33.80 -31.58 26.92
N VAL A 822 34.18 -31.30 25.67
CA VAL A 822 33.75 -30.10 24.97
C VAL A 822 33.15 -30.43 23.61
N SER A 823 32.30 -29.54 23.10
CA SER A 823 31.85 -29.57 21.70
C SER A 823 33.05 -29.47 20.75
N LYS A 824 33.23 -30.46 19.85
CA LYS A 824 34.22 -30.40 18.77
C LYS A 824 33.74 -29.42 17.69
N ILE A 825 34.09 -28.15 17.85
CA ILE A 825 33.75 -27.09 16.91
C ILE A 825 34.69 -27.14 15.69
N SER A 826 34.23 -26.69 14.53
CA SER A 826 35.05 -26.45 13.32
C SER A 826 35.03 -24.97 12.93
N ARG A 827 35.95 -24.53 12.05
CA ARG A 827 35.94 -23.14 11.54
C ARG A 827 34.66 -22.84 10.74
N GLU A 828 34.24 -23.76 9.88
CA GLU A 828 32.97 -23.68 9.14
C GLU A 828 31.76 -23.56 10.08
N SER A 829 31.74 -24.36 11.15
CA SER A 829 30.69 -24.27 12.19
C SER A 829 30.71 -22.92 12.93
N ILE A 830 31.88 -22.33 13.20
CA ILE A 830 31.96 -20.98 13.79
C ILE A 830 31.34 -19.95 12.86
N ASP A 831 31.62 -20.03 11.56
CA ASP A 831 31.16 -19.04 10.59
C ASP A 831 29.64 -19.19 10.31
N VAL A 832 29.13 -20.42 10.16
CA VAL A 832 27.68 -20.72 10.16
C VAL A 832 26.96 -20.17 11.41
N MET A 833 27.57 -20.32 12.59
CA MET A 833 26.98 -19.84 13.85
C MET A 833 26.97 -18.30 13.96
N LYS A 834 27.92 -17.59 13.31
CA LYS A 834 27.87 -16.12 13.17
C LYS A 834 26.76 -15.68 12.23
N GLU A 835 26.67 -16.30 11.06
CA GLU A 835 25.85 -15.80 9.95
C GLU A 835 24.37 -16.15 10.10
N HIS A 836 24.03 -17.27 10.73
CA HIS A 836 22.65 -17.77 10.76
C HIS A 836 22.08 -17.90 12.17
N PHE A 837 22.88 -18.28 13.17
CA PHE A 837 22.41 -18.65 14.52
C PHE A 837 22.81 -17.66 15.62
N ARG A 838 23.36 -16.48 15.27
CA ARG A 838 23.86 -15.50 16.24
C ARG A 838 22.81 -15.01 17.25
N SER A 839 21.52 -15.02 16.90
CA SER A 839 20.42 -14.69 17.84
C SER A 839 20.25 -15.73 18.96
N ASP A 840 20.63 -16.97 18.72
CA ASP A 840 20.33 -18.12 19.58
C ASP A 840 21.44 -18.33 20.65
N LEU A 841 22.54 -17.57 20.51
CA LEU A 841 23.73 -17.59 21.36
C LEU A 841 23.72 -16.39 22.34
N ASN A 842 23.73 -16.69 23.64
CA ASN A 842 23.93 -15.66 24.66
C ASN A 842 25.35 -15.07 24.57
N LYS A 843 25.54 -13.92 25.23
CA LYS A 843 26.86 -13.27 25.34
C LYS A 843 27.89 -14.14 26.08
N GLU A 844 27.43 -15.13 26.84
CA GLU A 844 28.25 -16.10 27.58
C GLU A 844 28.58 -17.33 26.73
N ASP A 845 27.59 -17.89 26.02
CA ASP A 845 27.81 -18.94 25.00
C ASP A 845 28.83 -18.48 23.94
N TRP A 846 28.78 -17.21 23.53
CA TRP A 846 29.76 -16.64 22.60
C TRP A 846 31.16 -16.47 23.20
N ARG A 847 31.28 -16.19 24.52
CA ARG A 847 32.59 -16.20 25.21
C ARG A 847 33.15 -17.61 25.26
N LEU A 848 32.31 -18.61 25.57
CA LEU A 848 32.70 -20.01 25.54
C LEU A 848 33.16 -20.44 24.13
N MET A 849 32.50 -19.97 23.06
CA MET A 849 32.95 -20.25 21.69
C MET A 849 34.35 -19.67 21.38
N VAL A 850 34.70 -18.53 21.97
CA VAL A 850 36.05 -17.93 21.86
C VAL A 850 37.08 -18.63 22.78
N GLU A 851 36.66 -19.14 23.94
CA GLU A 851 37.49 -20.02 24.79
C GLU A 851 37.82 -21.33 24.05
N LEU A 852 36.80 -22.00 23.51
CA LEU A 852 36.94 -23.25 22.74
C LEU A 852 37.74 -23.07 21.45
N LYS A 853 37.64 -21.90 20.77
CA LYS A 853 38.49 -21.59 19.62
C LYS A 853 39.99 -21.69 19.98
N LYS A 854 40.37 -21.22 21.18
CA LYS A 854 41.76 -21.30 21.68
C LYS A 854 42.13 -22.68 22.20
N LEU A 855 41.21 -23.40 22.83
CA LEU A 855 41.46 -24.75 23.39
C LEU A 855 41.57 -25.86 22.34
N LEU A 856 41.20 -25.58 21.09
CA LEU A 856 41.21 -26.51 19.96
C LEU A 856 42.18 -26.08 18.84
N ASP A 857 43.00 -25.05 19.06
CA ASP A 857 43.93 -24.42 18.08
C ASP A 857 43.31 -24.13 16.69
N ILE A 858 42.03 -23.76 16.67
CA ILE A 858 41.32 -23.37 15.46
C ILE A 858 41.62 -21.90 15.21
N PHE A 859 42.39 -21.54 14.17
CA PHE A 859 42.69 -20.13 13.83
C PHE A 859 41.81 -19.58 12.71
#